data_AF-A0ABD0Z2B9-F1
#
_entry.id   AF-A0ABD0Z2B9-F1
#
_cell.length_a   1.000
_cell.length_b   1.000
_cell.length_c   1.000
_cell.angle_alpha   90.00
_cell.angle_beta   90.00
_cell.angle_gamma   90.00
#
_symmetry.space_group_name_H-M   'P 1'
#
loop_
_entity.id
_entity.type
_entity.pdbx_description
1 polymer ?
#
loop_
_entity_poly.entity_id
_entity_poly.type
_entity_poly.pdbx_seq_one_letter_code
_entity_poly.pdbx_strand_id
1 'polypeptide(L)'
;MGNISDLCPLIEEPYRSRSAVQCTRCQEYQHTKGYCNRPPRCVRCGGGHESSTCLKTRETPATCALCGGDHPANYKGCQVYKELQERSRPGQPRRDVSSGRARPVAAVPTPMHVADAPPKVHQPPQSASPATRIDVALLTETHFTNRSHFYIPDYVTYRTDHPDCTAHGGTAVLVRRQLSQYALPALSSNSLQSTAVSILFFPFSISFAAVYCPPNQNLTEVQLTSLFHSLGPRFISGGDYNCKHLLWGCRLATPRGRILHRVITSQNYSFISPDSNTYWPSHINRLPDILDFFVTSGIRSVYSTAHVLHDLSSDHSPVLLTTSLVPIEIPRPPTLTPGPTNWESFQETLNSQIDLLITLKTPKEVDEATQNFTEAVQKAACASSQQQNRLTTRHYNVPIHIRNLISAKRRARSKWQRSRYPSDRRHFEDLARELRNELSIFRAANYDTYVSSLSPKDQSLWTATKRLLNCHSIPSPLLRQDNSWDTTKVTLRNMSLVARHEASDSALREHKEENLKKGITYAKEAVALDPGDGNSWAILGNAYLTQFFNGETQDNTIIEKALQAYTQAERSEAANINPELHFNKGIALTFKEAFKDAINCFKKSLSVDPLFPFAKEKLNVTLKYLNRIKELIESKGKLKEKRIKNMLVDLEKGGSGIEDKTLKKVYILELTSGKNENKYLEGKVLWSTQIDDGFPFTFGLIDGKRTLAAVTMFNLAVGKGVLIGDTVAILNPLFDIMEFQLNEKVDYYIPKVRVNCPMSVVVNKKPVPTTWRSAAGITTIEAN
;
A
#
# COMPACT_ATOMS: atom_id res chain seq x y z
N MET A 1 2.03 -1.89 18.31
CA MET A 1 3.47 -2.09 17.98
C MET A 1 3.57 -3.41 17.25
N GLY A 2 3.58 -3.40 15.92
CA GLY A 2 3.72 -4.62 15.12
C GLY A 2 5.14 -4.69 14.57
N ASN A 3 5.89 -5.74 14.88
CA ASN A 3 7.17 -5.99 14.23
C ASN A 3 6.89 -6.59 12.83
N ILE A 4 7.78 -6.40 11.84
CA ILE A 4 7.61 -7.00 10.50
C ILE A 4 7.51 -8.53 10.58
N SER A 5 8.21 -9.12 11.55
CA SER A 5 8.12 -10.56 11.86
C SER A 5 6.74 -10.98 12.37
N ASP A 6 5.96 -10.06 12.95
CA ASP A 6 4.58 -10.29 13.40
C ASP A 6 3.54 -10.03 12.28
N LEU A 7 3.88 -9.25 11.25
CA LEU A 7 3.03 -8.93 10.09
C LEU A 7 3.14 -9.94 8.92
N CYS A 8 3.97 -10.98 9.06
CA CYS A 8 4.22 -12.01 8.06
C CYS A 8 3.14 -13.11 7.82
N PRO A 9 1.85 -13.03 8.21
CA PRO A 9 0.83 -13.92 7.65
C PRO A 9 0.15 -13.41 6.35
N LEU A 10 0.42 -12.19 5.89
CA LEU A 10 -0.33 -11.53 4.78
C LEU A 10 0.47 -11.45 3.47
N ILE A 11 0.93 -12.59 2.96
CA ILE A 11 1.24 -12.74 1.53
C ILE A 11 0.40 -13.92 1.04
N GLU A 12 -0.79 -13.61 0.53
CA GLU A 12 -1.63 -14.59 -0.18
C GLU A 12 -1.09 -14.80 -1.59
N GLU A 13 -1.00 -16.06 -2.03
CA GLU A 13 -0.92 -16.38 -3.46
C GLU A 13 -2.17 -15.83 -4.16
N PRO A 14 -2.07 -15.31 -5.41
CA PRO A 14 -3.24 -14.87 -6.16
C PRO A 14 -4.28 -16.00 -6.24
N TYR A 15 -5.54 -15.68 -5.95
CA TYR A 15 -6.67 -16.61 -5.99
C TYR A 15 -6.64 -17.43 -7.28
N ARG A 16 -6.43 -18.75 -7.17
CA ARG A 16 -6.64 -19.66 -8.29
C ARG A 16 -8.10 -19.56 -8.71
N SER A 17 -8.34 -19.13 -9.94
CA SER A 17 -9.68 -19.14 -10.55
C SER A 17 -10.32 -20.51 -10.32
N ARG A 18 -11.50 -20.55 -9.70
CA ARG A 18 -12.28 -21.77 -9.46
C ARG A 18 -12.83 -22.40 -10.76
N SER A 19 -12.46 -21.87 -11.93
CA SER A 19 -12.88 -22.41 -13.22
C SER A 19 -11.89 -23.46 -13.73
N ALA A 20 -12.39 -24.63 -14.11
CA ALA A 20 -11.57 -25.66 -14.77
C ALA A 20 -10.94 -25.08 -16.04
N VAL A 21 -9.61 -25.04 -16.09
CA VAL A 21 -8.84 -24.53 -17.22
C VAL A 21 -9.05 -25.41 -18.45
N GLN A 22 -9.38 -24.80 -19.60
CA GLN A 22 -9.56 -25.50 -20.87
C GLN A 22 -8.30 -25.36 -21.74
N CYS A 23 -7.80 -26.47 -22.25
CA CYS A 23 -6.65 -26.51 -23.13
C CYS A 23 -7.03 -26.02 -24.54
N THR A 24 -6.42 -24.93 -25.01
CA THR A 24 -6.70 -24.37 -26.34
C THR A 24 -6.15 -25.21 -27.50
N ARG A 25 -5.35 -26.25 -27.23
CA ARG A 25 -4.84 -27.20 -28.23
C ARG A 25 -5.81 -28.36 -28.47
N CYS A 26 -6.21 -29.09 -27.43
CA CYS A 26 -7.07 -30.28 -27.56
C CYS A 26 -8.54 -30.04 -27.14
N GLN A 27 -8.86 -28.85 -26.63
CA GLN A 27 -10.15 -28.42 -26.09
C GLN A 27 -10.61 -29.11 -24.79
N GLU A 28 -9.84 -30.06 -24.26
CA GLU A 28 -10.17 -30.73 -22.98
C GLU A 28 -9.83 -29.87 -21.76
N TYR A 29 -10.43 -30.19 -20.61
CA TYR A 29 -10.26 -29.46 -19.36
C TYR A 29 -9.10 -30.01 -18.50
N GLN A 30 -8.72 -29.26 -17.45
CA GLN A 30 -7.73 -29.58 -16.41
C GLN A 30 -6.24 -29.44 -16.77
N HIS A 31 -5.90 -28.92 -17.95
CA HIS A 31 -4.52 -28.62 -18.33
C HIS A 31 -4.45 -27.47 -19.35
N THR A 32 -3.26 -26.86 -19.52
CA THR A 32 -3.02 -25.78 -20.49
C THR A 32 -2.31 -26.28 -21.76
N LYS A 33 -2.32 -25.48 -22.83
CA LYS A 33 -1.66 -25.80 -24.12
C LYS A 33 -0.18 -26.19 -23.96
N GLY A 34 0.55 -25.55 -23.03
CA GLY A 34 1.97 -25.81 -22.79
C GLY A 34 2.30 -27.20 -22.23
N TYR A 35 1.33 -27.85 -21.57
CA TYR A 35 1.48 -29.19 -20.99
C TYR A 35 0.64 -30.25 -21.75
N CYS A 36 0.17 -29.92 -22.95
CA CYS A 36 -0.71 -30.78 -23.74
C CYS A 36 0.07 -31.61 -24.76
N ASN A 37 0.11 -32.93 -24.56
CA ASN A 37 0.69 -33.90 -25.50
C ASN A 37 -0.37 -34.55 -26.43
N ARG A 38 -1.61 -34.05 -26.43
CA ARG A 38 -2.71 -34.59 -27.26
C ARG A 38 -2.76 -33.96 -28.66
N PRO A 39 -3.30 -34.67 -29.66
CA PRO A 39 -3.50 -34.10 -31.00
C PRO A 39 -4.40 -32.86 -30.95
N PRO A 40 -4.14 -31.84 -31.78
CA PRO A 40 -4.91 -30.62 -31.78
C PRO A 40 -6.34 -30.88 -32.25
N ARG A 41 -7.30 -30.20 -31.60
CA ARG A 41 -8.70 -30.18 -32.02
C ARG A 41 -9.19 -28.74 -32.15
N CYS A 42 -9.89 -28.49 -33.25
CA CYS A 42 -10.43 -27.18 -33.55
C CYS A 42 -11.62 -26.84 -32.65
N VAL A 43 -11.61 -25.64 -32.05
CA VAL A 43 -12.69 -25.14 -31.19
C VAL A 43 -14.01 -24.93 -31.95
N ARG A 44 -13.94 -24.73 -33.29
CA ARG A 44 -15.09 -24.40 -34.14
C ARG A 44 -15.72 -25.59 -34.86
N CYS A 45 -14.92 -26.56 -35.30
CA CYS A 45 -15.41 -27.69 -36.08
C CYS A 45 -15.12 -29.07 -35.48
N GLY A 46 -14.36 -29.14 -34.37
CA GLY A 46 -13.99 -30.39 -33.73
C GLY A 46 -12.98 -31.25 -34.48
N GLY A 47 -12.52 -30.82 -35.68
CA GLY A 47 -11.56 -31.52 -36.53
C GLY A 47 -10.13 -31.53 -35.98
N GLY A 48 -9.32 -32.49 -36.45
CA GLY A 48 -7.95 -32.77 -35.99
C GLY A 48 -6.89 -31.79 -36.48
N HIS A 49 -7.12 -30.49 -36.34
CA HIS A 49 -6.21 -29.41 -36.70
C HIS A 49 -6.25 -28.28 -35.68
N GLU A 50 -5.28 -27.36 -35.74
CA GLU A 50 -5.28 -26.18 -34.87
C GLU A 50 -6.41 -25.21 -35.24
N SER A 51 -7.01 -24.55 -34.25
CA SER A 51 -8.14 -23.63 -34.50
C SER A 51 -7.78 -22.44 -35.42
N SER A 52 -6.49 -22.11 -35.54
CA SER A 52 -5.94 -21.07 -36.42
C SER A 52 -6.03 -21.43 -37.90
N THR A 53 -6.02 -22.72 -38.26
CA THR A 53 -6.01 -23.19 -39.65
C THR A 53 -7.39 -23.64 -40.12
N CYS A 54 -8.45 -23.29 -39.39
CA CYS A 54 -9.80 -23.72 -39.69
C CYS A 54 -10.43 -22.90 -40.82
N LEU A 55 -10.91 -23.58 -41.87
CA LEU A 55 -11.56 -22.94 -43.02
C LEU A 55 -13.05 -22.61 -42.78
N LYS A 56 -13.64 -22.97 -41.63
CA LYS A 56 -15.02 -22.59 -41.29
C LYS A 56 -15.13 -21.10 -40.95
N THR A 57 -15.99 -20.38 -41.68
CA THR A 57 -16.32 -18.97 -41.42
C THR A 57 -17.27 -18.83 -40.23
N ARG A 58 -17.44 -17.61 -39.70
CA ARG A 58 -18.27 -17.34 -38.52
C ARG A 58 -19.77 -17.56 -38.76
N GLU A 59 -20.21 -17.55 -40.02
CA GLU A 59 -21.61 -17.76 -40.39
C GLU A 59 -21.99 -19.25 -40.47
N THR A 60 -21.02 -20.16 -40.46
CA THR A 60 -21.27 -21.61 -40.55
C THR A 60 -21.46 -22.25 -39.17
N PRO A 61 -22.38 -23.24 -39.01
CA PRO A 61 -22.61 -23.90 -37.74
C PRO A 61 -21.34 -24.52 -37.14
N ALA A 62 -21.09 -24.21 -35.87
CA ALA A 62 -19.99 -24.76 -35.10
C ALA A 62 -20.31 -26.18 -34.62
N THR A 63 -19.28 -27.02 -34.49
CA THR A 63 -19.41 -28.39 -33.99
C THR A 63 -18.45 -28.56 -32.81
N CYS A 64 -18.99 -28.95 -31.65
CA CYS A 64 -18.24 -29.02 -30.41
C CYS A 64 -17.27 -30.21 -30.43
N ALA A 65 -15.98 -29.95 -30.21
CA ALA A 65 -14.97 -31.00 -30.10
C ALA A 65 -15.24 -31.98 -28.92
N LEU A 66 -15.98 -31.56 -27.90
CA LEU A 66 -16.18 -32.33 -26.68
C LEU A 66 -17.46 -33.18 -26.69
N CYS A 67 -18.59 -32.61 -27.11
CA CYS A 67 -19.89 -33.29 -27.11
C CYS A 67 -20.49 -33.52 -28.50
N GLY A 68 -19.89 -32.98 -29.57
CA GLY A 68 -20.41 -33.08 -30.93
C GLY A 68 -21.61 -32.18 -31.26
N GLY A 69 -22.14 -31.40 -30.31
CA GLY A 69 -23.30 -30.52 -30.53
C GLY A 69 -23.00 -29.24 -31.32
N ASP A 70 -24.06 -28.53 -31.72
CA ASP A 70 -24.04 -27.35 -32.60
C ASP A 70 -23.59 -26.05 -31.89
N HIS A 71 -22.43 -26.09 -31.23
CA HIS A 71 -21.81 -24.95 -30.57
C HIS A 71 -20.28 -25.12 -30.52
N PRO A 72 -19.49 -24.05 -30.33
CA PRO A 72 -18.04 -24.19 -30.20
C PRO A 72 -17.65 -24.89 -28.89
N ALA A 73 -16.46 -25.50 -28.86
CA ALA A 73 -16.00 -26.32 -27.73
C ALA A 73 -15.75 -25.52 -26.44
N ASN A 74 -15.60 -24.20 -26.52
CA ASN A 74 -15.43 -23.31 -25.38
C ASN A 74 -16.77 -22.80 -24.78
N TYR A 75 -17.90 -23.21 -25.36
CA TYR A 75 -19.23 -22.82 -24.88
C TYR A 75 -19.51 -23.41 -23.49
N LYS A 76 -19.76 -22.53 -22.51
CA LYS A 76 -19.99 -22.90 -21.10
C LYS A 76 -21.34 -23.57 -20.82
N GLY A 77 -22.24 -23.62 -21.81
CA GLY A 77 -23.47 -24.39 -21.73
C GLY A 77 -23.32 -25.86 -22.15
N CYS A 78 -22.13 -26.28 -22.61
CA CYS A 78 -21.85 -27.64 -23.05
C CYS A 78 -22.09 -28.68 -21.95
N GLN A 79 -22.74 -29.80 -22.29
CA GLN A 79 -23.03 -30.90 -21.36
C GLN A 79 -21.78 -31.42 -20.64
N VAL A 80 -20.66 -31.58 -21.37
CA VAL A 80 -19.37 -32.04 -20.80
C VAL A 80 -18.82 -31.05 -19.77
N TYR A 81 -19.04 -29.74 -19.95
CA TYR A 81 -18.62 -28.72 -19.00
C TYR A 81 -19.52 -28.70 -17.74
N LYS A 82 -20.82 -28.92 -17.91
CA LYS A 82 -21.77 -29.03 -16.78
C LYS A 82 -21.46 -30.24 -15.90
N GLU A 83 -21.21 -31.40 -16.51
CA GLU A 83 -20.82 -32.63 -15.79
C GLU A 83 -19.49 -32.46 -15.01
N LEU A 84 -18.53 -31.71 -15.57
CA LEU A 84 -17.28 -31.37 -14.87
C LEU A 84 -17.50 -30.46 -13.65
N GLN A 85 -18.45 -29.51 -13.74
CA GLN A 85 -18.82 -28.67 -12.58
C GLN A 85 -19.50 -29.49 -11.49
N GLU A 86 -20.40 -30.42 -11.86
CA GLU A 86 -21.10 -31.27 -10.91
C GLU A 86 -20.15 -32.20 -10.13
N ARG A 87 -19.15 -32.77 -10.82
CA ARG A 87 -18.10 -33.60 -10.19
C ARG A 87 -17.14 -32.84 -9.27
N SER A 88 -17.12 -31.51 -9.34
CA SER A 88 -16.21 -30.65 -8.57
C SER A 88 -16.85 -30.06 -7.31
N ARG A 89 -18.11 -30.39 -6.99
CA ARG A 89 -18.79 -29.96 -5.76
C ARG A 89 -18.34 -30.83 -4.57
N PRO A 90 -17.91 -30.25 -3.43
CA PRO A 90 -17.51 -31.03 -2.26
C PRO A 90 -18.76 -31.58 -1.54
N GLY A 91 -18.88 -32.91 -1.39
CA GLY A 91 -19.88 -33.51 -0.50
C GLY A 91 -20.59 -34.81 -0.90
N GLN A 92 -20.21 -35.56 -1.95
CA GLN A 92 -20.80 -36.88 -2.22
C GLN A 92 -19.76 -38.02 -2.27
N PRO A 93 -20.05 -39.20 -1.69
CA PRO A 93 -19.16 -40.36 -1.75
C PRO A 93 -19.14 -40.93 -3.18
N ARG A 94 -17.94 -41.27 -3.67
CA ARG A 94 -17.76 -41.90 -4.99
C ARG A 94 -18.38 -43.30 -4.97
N ARG A 95 -19.34 -43.54 -5.87
CA ARG A 95 -19.73 -44.91 -6.26
C ARG A 95 -18.69 -45.43 -7.25
N ASP A 96 -18.02 -46.53 -6.88
CA ASP A 96 -17.18 -47.28 -7.80
C ASP A 96 -18.03 -47.88 -8.92
N VAL A 97 -17.67 -47.58 -10.17
CA VAL A 97 -18.12 -48.32 -11.34
C VAL A 97 -16.88 -48.93 -11.98
N SER A 98 -16.81 -50.25 -11.86
CA SER A 98 -15.89 -51.13 -12.52
C SER A 98 -15.90 -50.94 -14.04
N SER A 99 -14.74 -50.74 -14.66
CA SER A 99 -14.49 -51.26 -16.00
C SER A 99 -13.03 -51.68 -16.11
N GLY A 100 -12.87 -52.97 -16.39
CA GLY A 100 -11.60 -53.67 -16.35
C GLY A 100 -10.65 -53.28 -17.47
N ARG A 101 -9.36 -53.28 -17.13
CA ARG A 101 -8.29 -53.81 -17.98
C ARG A 101 -7.11 -54.17 -17.10
N ALA A 102 -6.82 -55.46 -17.05
CA ALA A 102 -5.69 -56.05 -16.36
C ALA A 102 -4.37 -55.43 -16.82
N ARG A 103 -3.45 -55.17 -15.89
CA ARG A 103 -2.03 -54.95 -16.17
C ARG A 103 -1.22 -56.11 -15.58
N PRO A 104 -0.17 -56.59 -16.26
CA PRO A 104 0.60 -57.74 -15.80
C PRO A 104 1.42 -57.39 -14.57
N VAL A 105 1.50 -58.37 -13.67
CA VAL A 105 2.41 -58.42 -12.52
C VAL A 105 3.85 -58.44 -13.02
N ALA A 106 4.66 -57.48 -12.56
CA ALA A 106 6.11 -57.52 -12.67
C ALA A 106 6.69 -57.47 -11.26
N ALA A 107 7.71 -58.30 -11.06
CA ALA A 107 8.17 -58.84 -9.79
C ALA A 107 8.70 -57.80 -8.80
N VAL A 108 8.44 -58.10 -7.53
CA VAL A 108 9.11 -57.55 -6.35
C VAL A 108 10.54 -58.09 -6.30
N PRO A 109 11.56 -57.24 -6.09
CA PRO A 109 12.74 -57.61 -5.33
C PRO A 109 12.63 -57.06 -3.91
N THR A 110 12.91 -57.96 -2.98
CA THR A 110 12.97 -57.83 -1.52
C THR A 110 13.87 -56.70 -1.01
N PRO A 111 13.61 -56.21 0.21
CA PRO A 111 14.35 -55.11 0.81
C PRO A 111 15.74 -55.55 1.30
N MET A 112 16.79 -54.87 0.86
CA MET A 112 18.09 -54.93 1.52
C MET A 112 18.01 -54.13 2.82
N HIS A 113 18.17 -54.85 3.93
CA HIS A 113 18.51 -54.29 5.23
C HIS A 113 19.75 -53.38 5.12
N VAL A 114 19.60 -52.11 5.47
CA VAL A 114 20.70 -51.28 5.93
C VAL A 114 20.36 -50.84 7.34
N ALA A 115 21.23 -51.24 8.26
CA ALA A 115 21.12 -51.11 9.69
C ALA A 115 20.81 -49.67 10.15
N ASP A 116 19.95 -49.58 11.16
CA ASP A 116 19.74 -48.40 11.97
C ASP A 116 21.07 -47.94 12.56
N ALA A 117 21.63 -46.85 12.03
CA ALA A 117 22.58 -46.04 12.76
C ALA A 117 21.79 -45.11 13.70
N PRO A 118 22.13 -45.03 15.01
CA PRO A 118 21.41 -44.18 15.93
C PRO A 118 21.51 -42.72 15.47
N PRO A 119 20.42 -41.93 15.55
CA PRO A 119 20.47 -40.54 15.12
C PRO A 119 21.47 -39.80 16.01
N LYS A 120 22.55 -39.30 15.43
CA LYS A 120 23.38 -38.27 16.05
C LYS A 120 22.45 -37.14 16.48
N VAL A 121 22.32 -36.96 17.79
CA VAL A 121 21.67 -35.81 18.42
C VAL A 121 22.51 -34.59 18.07
N HIS A 122 22.27 -34.01 16.89
CA HIS A 122 22.60 -32.61 16.67
C HIS A 122 21.56 -31.81 17.43
N GLN A 123 21.99 -31.33 18.60
CA GLN A 123 21.36 -30.20 19.25
C GLN A 123 21.09 -29.13 18.18
N PRO A 124 19.86 -28.60 18.09
CA PRO A 124 19.54 -27.57 17.12
C PRO A 124 20.51 -26.40 17.31
N PRO A 125 20.97 -25.75 16.23
CA PRO A 125 21.70 -24.50 16.34
C PRO A 125 20.87 -23.56 17.21
N GLN A 126 21.55 -22.95 18.18
CA GLN A 126 20.97 -22.05 19.16
C GLN A 126 20.00 -21.10 18.47
N SER A 127 18.76 -21.17 18.96
CA SER A 127 17.59 -20.44 18.52
C SER A 127 17.89 -19.02 18.04
N ALA A 128 17.59 -18.75 16.77
CA ALA A 128 17.27 -17.40 16.34
C ALA A 128 16.13 -16.87 17.23
N SER A 129 16.45 -15.83 18.00
CA SER A 129 15.56 -15.14 18.94
C SER A 129 14.26 -14.67 18.28
N PRO A 130 13.08 -14.75 18.92
CA PRO A 130 11.90 -14.04 18.44
C PRO A 130 12.03 -12.52 18.64
N ALA A 131 11.60 -11.78 17.62
CA ALA A 131 11.53 -10.32 17.47
C ALA A 131 12.89 -9.58 17.39
N THR A 132 13.78 -9.99 16.49
CA THR A 132 14.77 -9.05 15.93
C THR A 132 14.01 -7.91 15.25
N ARG A 133 14.28 -6.68 15.70
CA ARG A 133 13.77 -5.45 15.09
C ARG A 133 14.49 -5.32 13.74
N ILE A 134 13.75 -5.46 12.64
CA ILE A 134 14.35 -5.31 11.30
C ILE A 134 14.51 -3.82 11.00
N ASP A 135 15.67 -3.43 10.49
CA ASP A 135 15.94 -2.04 10.11
C ASP A 135 15.79 -1.83 8.60
N VAL A 136 16.22 -2.82 7.82
CA VAL A 136 16.12 -2.87 6.35
C VAL A 136 15.63 -4.26 5.93
N ALA A 137 14.65 -4.34 5.04
CA ALA A 137 14.25 -5.58 4.39
C ALA A 137 14.39 -5.47 2.88
N LEU A 138 15.09 -6.43 2.27
CA LEU A 138 15.28 -6.55 0.83
C LEU A 138 14.31 -7.62 0.31
N LEU A 139 13.41 -7.24 -0.59
CA LEU A 139 12.38 -8.09 -1.15
C LEU A 139 12.63 -8.32 -2.64
N THR A 140 12.53 -9.57 -3.06
CA THR A 140 12.63 -10.02 -4.45
C THR A 140 11.35 -10.73 -4.85
N GLU A 141 11.04 -10.73 -6.15
CA GLU A 141 9.80 -11.26 -6.71
C GLU A 141 8.57 -10.69 -5.97
N THR A 142 8.44 -9.36 -5.97
CA THR A 142 7.31 -8.70 -5.30
C THR A 142 5.98 -8.91 -6.02
N HIS A 143 6.02 -9.22 -7.32
CA HIS A 143 4.86 -9.27 -8.21
C HIS A 143 4.01 -7.98 -8.20
N PHE A 144 4.63 -6.87 -7.80
CA PHE A 144 3.96 -5.57 -7.77
C PHE A 144 3.78 -5.03 -9.19
N THR A 145 2.69 -4.29 -9.34
CA THR A 145 2.34 -3.54 -10.54
C THR A 145 2.11 -2.09 -10.15
N ASN A 146 1.97 -1.21 -11.13
CA ASN A 146 1.56 0.18 -10.89
C ASN A 146 0.23 0.32 -10.13
N ARG A 147 -0.61 -0.73 -10.11
CA ARG A 147 -1.88 -0.80 -9.36
C ARG A 147 -1.74 -1.45 -7.98
N SER A 148 -0.59 -2.01 -7.65
CA SER A 148 -0.37 -2.69 -6.38
C SER A 148 -0.13 -1.66 -5.27
N HIS A 149 -0.94 -1.72 -4.21
CA HIS A 149 -0.73 -0.94 -2.99
C HIS A 149 -0.15 -1.85 -1.91
N PHE A 150 1.03 -1.49 -1.42
CA PHE A 150 1.72 -2.23 -0.37
C PHE A 150 2.23 -1.23 0.67
N TYR A 151 1.81 -1.42 1.92
CA TYR A 151 2.16 -0.53 3.01
C TYR A 151 2.43 -1.33 4.27
N ILE A 152 3.56 -1.04 4.92
CA ILE A 152 3.90 -1.55 6.24
C ILE A 152 4.10 -0.35 7.18
N PRO A 153 3.34 -0.28 8.29
CA PRO A 153 3.53 0.76 9.31
C PRO A 153 4.98 0.83 9.79
N ASP A 154 5.48 2.02 10.09
CA ASP A 154 6.87 2.30 10.53
C ASP A 154 7.97 2.11 9.47
N TYR A 155 7.64 1.68 8.25
CA TYR A 155 8.59 1.55 7.14
C TYR A 155 8.25 2.49 5.99
N VAL A 156 9.28 2.82 5.22
CA VAL A 156 9.21 3.44 3.89
C VAL A 156 9.49 2.35 2.87
N THR A 157 8.61 2.21 1.88
CA THR A 157 8.76 1.22 0.81
C THR A 157 9.29 1.91 -0.43
N TYR A 158 10.44 1.46 -0.90
CA TYR A 158 10.96 1.76 -2.24
C TYR A 158 10.76 0.52 -3.09
N ARG A 159 10.41 0.68 -4.36
CA ARG A 159 10.17 -0.47 -5.24
C ARG A 159 10.59 -0.23 -6.67
N THR A 160 10.78 -1.32 -7.38
CA THR A 160 11.07 -1.37 -8.81
C THR A 160 10.24 -2.49 -9.39
N ASP A 161 9.16 -2.12 -10.07
CA ASP A 161 8.26 -3.06 -10.71
C ASP A 161 8.88 -3.59 -12.01
N HIS A 162 8.35 -4.70 -12.52
CA HIS A 162 8.79 -5.28 -13.79
C HIS A 162 8.63 -4.26 -14.94
N PRO A 163 9.52 -4.22 -15.95
CA PRO A 163 9.47 -3.25 -17.04
C PRO A 163 8.15 -3.19 -17.81
N ASP A 164 7.44 -4.33 -17.91
CA ASP A 164 6.14 -4.43 -18.58
C ASP A 164 4.94 -4.18 -17.66
N CYS A 165 5.18 -3.83 -16.39
CA CYS A 165 4.18 -3.58 -15.35
C CYS A 165 3.22 -4.75 -15.07
N THR A 166 3.55 -5.99 -15.45
CA THR A 166 2.74 -7.16 -15.11
C THR A 166 3.20 -7.80 -13.79
N ALA A 167 2.33 -8.60 -13.17
CA ALA A 167 2.55 -9.18 -11.85
C ALA A 167 3.54 -10.37 -11.88
N HIS A 168 4.77 -10.14 -12.29
CA HIS A 168 5.89 -11.08 -12.20
C HIS A 168 7.21 -10.37 -11.95
N GLY A 169 8.14 -10.99 -11.22
CA GLY A 169 9.37 -10.33 -10.81
C GLY A 169 9.12 -9.12 -9.90
N GLY A 170 10.01 -8.13 -9.97
CA GLY A 170 10.00 -6.92 -9.18
C GLY A 170 10.86 -7.02 -7.92
N THR A 171 11.34 -5.88 -7.44
CA THR A 171 12.10 -5.76 -6.19
C THR A 171 11.54 -4.63 -5.33
N ALA A 172 11.77 -4.73 -4.02
CA ALA A 172 11.46 -3.66 -3.08
C ALA A 172 12.45 -3.61 -1.92
N VAL A 173 12.68 -2.41 -1.40
CA VAL A 173 13.47 -2.17 -0.19
C VAL A 173 12.57 -1.48 0.82
N LEU A 174 12.41 -2.10 1.98
CA LEU A 174 11.72 -1.51 3.12
C LEU A 174 12.76 -0.96 4.08
N VAL A 175 12.69 0.32 4.39
CA VAL A 175 13.58 0.94 5.38
C VAL A 175 12.77 1.54 6.50
N ARG A 176 13.19 1.28 7.73
CA ARG A 176 12.57 1.82 8.92
C ARG A 176 12.59 3.35 8.90
N ARG A 177 11.45 4.00 9.18
CA ARG A 177 11.28 5.47 9.12
C ARG A 177 12.21 6.28 10.02
N GLN A 178 12.77 5.67 11.07
CA GLN A 178 13.69 6.34 11.99
C GLN A 178 15.09 6.52 11.40
N LEU A 179 15.41 5.85 10.29
CA LEU A 179 16.68 5.98 9.61
C LEU A 179 16.58 7.09 8.56
N SER A 180 17.64 7.88 8.45
CA SER A 180 17.76 8.90 7.39
C SER A 180 18.17 8.21 6.09
N GLN A 181 17.29 8.25 5.08
CA GLN A 181 17.50 7.50 3.83
C GLN A 181 17.07 8.28 2.58
N TYR A 182 17.64 7.92 1.43
CA TYR A 182 17.22 8.43 0.12
C TYR A 182 17.27 7.33 -0.95
N ALA A 183 16.36 7.41 -1.93
CA ALA A 183 16.31 6.47 -3.03
C ALA A 183 17.51 6.66 -3.97
N LEU A 184 18.07 5.56 -4.46
CA LEU A 184 19.01 5.55 -5.58
C LEU A 184 18.26 5.21 -6.88
N PRO A 185 18.83 5.50 -8.06
CA PRO A 185 18.20 5.17 -9.33
C PRO A 185 17.82 3.69 -9.40
N ALA A 186 16.53 3.43 -9.63
CA ALA A 186 16.02 2.09 -9.82
C ALA A 186 16.48 1.55 -11.19
N LEU A 187 16.91 0.28 -11.23
CA LEU A 187 17.17 -0.42 -12.48
C LEU A 187 16.02 -1.38 -12.75
N SER A 188 15.21 -1.09 -13.76
CA SER A 188 14.16 -2.00 -14.25
C SER A 188 14.50 -2.44 -15.66
N SER A 189 15.06 -3.64 -15.80
CA SER A 189 15.30 -4.28 -17.10
C SER A 189 14.81 -5.72 -17.07
N ASN A 190 14.59 -6.32 -18.24
CA ASN A 190 14.12 -7.70 -18.32
C ASN A 190 15.13 -8.70 -17.70
N SER A 191 16.43 -8.41 -17.75
CA SER A 191 17.48 -9.30 -17.23
C SER A 191 17.91 -8.99 -15.79
N LEU A 192 17.61 -7.79 -15.29
CA LEU A 192 18.05 -7.30 -13.99
C LEU A 192 17.06 -6.25 -13.44
N GLN A 193 16.53 -6.51 -12.25
CA GLN A 193 15.63 -5.63 -11.53
C GLN A 193 16.27 -5.31 -10.17
N SER A 194 16.42 -4.03 -9.85
CA SER A 194 17.07 -3.59 -8.62
C SER A 194 16.43 -2.33 -8.06
N THR A 195 16.04 -2.41 -6.80
CA THR A 195 15.67 -1.26 -5.97
C THR A 195 16.82 -0.96 -5.03
N ALA A 196 17.31 0.28 -5.02
CA ALA A 196 18.41 0.67 -4.16
C ALA A 196 18.07 1.91 -3.33
N VAL A 197 18.54 1.94 -2.09
CA VAL A 197 18.31 3.00 -1.10
C VAL A 197 19.61 3.23 -0.35
N SER A 198 20.02 4.47 -0.19
CA SER A 198 21.17 4.83 0.62
C SER A 198 20.73 5.31 2.00
N ILE A 199 21.35 4.77 3.04
CA ILE A 199 21.10 5.12 4.44
C ILE A 199 22.30 5.90 4.97
N LEU A 200 22.01 7.04 5.61
CA LEU A 200 23.00 7.96 6.16
C LEU A 200 23.38 7.54 7.58
N PHE A 201 24.67 7.27 7.79
CA PHE A 201 25.28 6.93 9.08
C PHE A 201 26.46 7.86 9.33
N PHE A 202 26.27 9.00 9.99
CA PHE A 202 27.35 9.98 10.17
C PHE A 202 28.65 9.31 10.68
N PRO A 203 29.80 9.45 9.98
CA PRO A 203 30.11 10.37 8.86
C PRO A 203 30.00 9.77 7.43
N PHE A 204 29.49 8.54 7.25
CA PHE A 204 29.41 7.84 5.96
C PHE A 204 27.97 7.49 5.55
N SER A 205 27.79 6.93 4.37
CA SER A 205 26.52 6.33 3.93
C SER A 205 26.75 4.89 3.50
N ILE A 206 25.71 4.07 3.61
CA ILE A 206 25.69 2.69 3.13
C ILE A 206 24.49 2.51 2.21
N SER A 207 24.73 2.05 1.00
CA SER A 207 23.70 1.71 0.03
C SER A 207 23.19 0.29 0.24
N PHE A 208 21.89 0.11 0.25
CA PHE A 208 21.20 -1.17 0.33
C PHE A 208 20.45 -1.41 -0.98
N ALA A 209 20.64 -2.57 -1.60
CA ALA A 209 19.99 -2.90 -2.86
C ALA A 209 19.34 -4.28 -2.85
N ALA A 210 18.04 -4.33 -3.12
CA ALA A 210 17.32 -5.56 -3.41
C ALA A 210 17.46 -5.89 -4.89
N VAL A 211 18.03 -7.05 -5.23
CA VAL A 211 18.35 -7.43 -6.62
C VAL A 211 17.65 -8.71 -7.00
N TYR A 212 16.97 -8.70 -8.15
CA TYR A 212 16.39 -9.87 -8.77
C TYR A 212 16.88 -10.00 -10.22
N CYS A 213 17.44 -11.15 -10.56
CA CYS A 213 17.92 -11.43 -11.90
C CYS A 213 17.15 -12.64 -12.47
N PRO A 214 16.17 -12.46 -13.36
CA PRO A 214 15.37 -13.57 -13.89
C PRO A 214 16.23 -14.67 -14.56
N PRO A 215 15.90 -15.96 -14.37
CA PRO A 215 16.76 -17.07 -14.78
C PRO A 215 16.86 -17.26 -16.30
N ASN A 216 15.82 -16.88 -17.05
CA ASN A 216 15.69 -17.13 -18.49
C ASN A 216 16.23 -16.00 -19.39
N GLN A 217 16.92 -15.01 -18.80
CA GLN A 217 17.37 -13.80 -19.50
C GLN A 217 18.90 -13.75 -19.53
N ASN A 218 19.51 -13.13 -20.54
CA ASN A 218 20.98 -13.01 -20.58
C ASN A 218 21.46 -11.89 -19.65
N LEU A 219 22.34 -12.24 -18.70
CA LEU A 219 22.98 -11.29 -17.79
C LEU A 219 24.44 -11.08 -18.21
N THR A 220 24.84 -9.83 -18.41
CA THR A 220 26.19 -9.48 -18.86
C THR A 220 27.05 -8.90 -17.75
N GLU A 221 28.37 -8.96 -17.94
CA GLU A 221 29.35 -8.39 -17.01
C GLU A 221 29.16 -6.88 -16.86
N VAL A 222 28.93 -6.17 -17.96
CA VAL A 222 28.71 -4.71 -17.98
C VAL A 222 27.48 -4.31 -17.16
N GLN A 223 26.38 -5.07 -17.24
CA GLN A 223 25.17 -4.80 -16.46
C GLN A 223 25.42 -4.91 -14.95
N LEU A 224 26.13 -5.95 -14.51
CA LEU A 224 26.47 -6.15 -13.10
C LEU A 224 27.46 -5.10 -12.59
N THR A 225 28.48 -4.76 -13.38
CA THR A 225 29.45 -3.72 -13.02
C THR A 225 28.76 -2.36 -12.90
N SER A 226 27.89 -2.00 -13.86
CA SER A 226 27.10 -0.77 -13.81
C SER A 226 26.16 -0.73 -12.60
N LEU A 227 25.53 -1.86 -12.26
CA LEU A 227 24.72 -1.98 -11.05
C LEU A 227 25.57 -1.67 -9.80
N PHE A 228 26.67 -2.38 -9.58
CA PHE A 228 27.46 -2.20 -8.35
C PHE A 228 28.14 -0.83 -8.26
N HIS A 229 28.58 -0.26 -9.39
CA HIS A 229 29.09 1.10 -9.43
C HIS A 229 28.04 2.13 -9.04
N SER A 230 26.77 1.94 -9.44
CA SER A 230 25.68 2.86 -9.07
C SER A 230 25.34 2.86 -7.58
N LEU A 231 25.73 1.80 -6.84
CA LEU A 231 25.55 1.72 -5.38
C LEU A 231 26.61 2.51 -4.60
N GLY A 232 27.68 2.97 -5.24
CA GLY A 232 28.76 3.74 -4.61
C GLY A 232 29.78 2.87 -3.85
N PRO A 233 30.65 3.49 -3.02
CA PRO A 233 31.82 2.81 -2.46
C PRO A 233 31.49 1.82 -1.32
N ARG A 234 30.37 2.01 -0.63
CA ARG A 234 29.94 1.17 0.51
C ARG A 234 28.52 0.69 0.30
N PHE A 235 28.34 -0.60 0.09
CA PHE A 235 27.01 -1.15 -0.16
C PHE A 235 26.83 -2.57 0.37
N ILE A 236 25.56 -2.94 0.57
CA ILE A 236 25.05 -4.29 0.75
C ILE A 236 23.98 -4.51 -0.32
N SER A 237 24.27 -5.37 -1.28
CA SER A 237 23.33 -5.81 -2.31
C SER A 237 22.92 -7.23 -1.97
N GLY A 238 21.63 -7.52 -1.91
CA GLY A 238 21.12 -8.84 -1.57
C GLY A 238 19.86 -9.18 -2.35
N GLY A 239 19.68 -10.46 -2.62
CA GLY A 239 18.50 -10.97 -3.32
C GLY A 239 18.81 -12.21 -4.14
N ASP A 240 17.92 -12.52 -5.08
CA ASP A 240 18.01 -13.70 -5.93
C ASP A 240 18.68 -13.32 -7.26
N TYR A 241 19.99 -13.58 -7.33
CA TYR A 241 20.79 -13.38 -8.54
C TYR A 241 20.58 -14.48 -9.57
N ASN A 242 19.91 -15.60 -9.22
CA ASN A 242 19.85 -16.83 -10.03
C ASN A 242 21.23 -17.28 -10.54
N CYS A 243 22.25 -17.09 -9.69
CA CYS A 243 23.66 -17.36 -10.00
C CYS A 243 24.19 -18.46 -9.09
N LYS A 244 24.77 -19.52 -9.67
CA LYS A 244 25.35 -20.62 -8.90
C LYS A 244 26.86 -20.60 -9.00
N HIS A 245 27.56 -20.67 -7.88
CA HIS A 245 29.01 -20.79 -7.82
C HIS A 245 29.45 -21.48 -6.53
N LEU A 246 30.55 -22.23 -6.59
CA LEU A 246 31.08 -23.00 -5.46
C LEU A 246 31.43 -22.13 -4.26
N LEU A 247 31.89 -20.89 -4.51
CA LEU A 247 32.38 -19.98 -3.46
C LEU A 247 31.30 -19.51 -2.47
N TRP A 248 30.05 -19.37 -2.89
CA TRP A 248 28.94 -19.03 -2.00
C TRP A 248 28.09 -20.26 -1.64
N GLY A 249 28.67 -21.45 -1.76
CA GLY A 249 28.10 -22.69 -1.25
C GLY A 249 27.18 -23.45 -2.21
N CYS A 250 27.13 -23.08 -3.49
CA CYS A 250 26.41 -23.88 -4.50
C CYS A 250 27.19 -25.13 -4.89
N ARG A 251 26.46 -26.15 -5.37
CA ARG A 251 27.05 -27.43 -5.81
C ARG A 251 27.79 -27.35 -7.15
N LEU A 252 27.44 -26.37 -7.98
CA LEU A 252 27.96 -26.22 -9.34
C LEU A 252 28.06 -24.75 -9.72
N ALA A 253 28.92 -24.43 -10.69
CA ALA A 253 29.07 -23.09 -11.22
C ALA A 253 28.31 -22.92 -12.56
N THR A 254 27.29 -22.05 -12.59
CA THR A 254 26.61 -21.66 -13.84
C THR A 254 27.39 -20.58 -14.58
N PRO A 255 27.19 -20.41 -15.91
CA PRO A 255 27.80 -19.30 -16.65
C PRO A 255 27.55 -17.93 -16.00
N ARG A 256 26.32 -17.67 -15.53
CA ARG A 256 25.95 -16.46 -14.79
C ARG A 256 26.74 -16.32 -13.49
N GLY A 257 26.89 -17.39 -12.72
CA GLY A 257 27.69 -17.39 -11.50
C GLY A 257 29.16 -17.11 -11.75
N ARG A 258 29.72 -17.58 -12.88
CA ARG A 258 31.10 -17.24 -13.28
C ARG A 258 31.24 -15.77 -13.67
N ILE A 259 30.26 -15.19 -14.36
CA ILE A 259 30.25 -13.75 -14.69
C ILE A 259 30.21 -12.92 -13.41
N LEU A 260 29.28 -13.23 -12.49
CA LEU A 260 29.18 -12.51 -11.22
C LEU A 260 30.47 -12.66 -10.39
N HIS A 261 31.05 -13.86 -10.35
CA HIS A 261 32.34 -14.08 -9.68
C HIS A 261 33.46 -13.20 -10.27
N ARG A 262 33.59 -13.12 -11.61
CA ARG A 262 34.57 -12.24 -12.25
C ARG A 262 34.40 -10.78 -11.86
N VAL A 263 33.16 -10.27 -11.82
CA VAL A 263 32.87 -8.89 -11.39
C VAL A 263 33.27 -8.68 -9.94
N ILE A 264 32.91 -9.61 -9.05
CA ILE A 264 33.27 -9.53 -7.62
C ILE A 264 34.79 -9.50 -7.46
N THR A 265 35.53 -10.37 -8.16
CA THR A 265 37.00 -10.41 -8.08
C THR A 265 37.64 -9.18 -8.72
N SER A 266 37.18 -8.75 -9.90
CA SER A 266 37.81 -7.64 -10.65
C SER A 266 37.60 -6.28 -9.97
N GLN A 267 36.48 -6.10 -9.28
CA GLN A 267 36.15 -4.87 -8.56
C GLN A 267 36.51 -4.94 -7.06
N ASN A 268 37.13 -6.04 -6.60
CA ASN A 268 37.51 -6.27 -5.21
C ASN A 268 36.33 -6.17 -4.22
N TYR A 269 35.16 -6.69 -4.62
CA TYR A 269 34.00 -6.83 -3.74
C TYR A 269 34.10 -8.10 -2.89
N SER A 270 33.29 -8.15 -1.84
CA SER A 270 33.11 -9.32 -0.98
C SER A 270 31.71 -9.90 -1.13
N PHE A 271 31.48 -11.10 -0.61
CA PHE A 271 30.16 -11.71 -0.54
C PHE A 271 29.93 -12.33 0.83
N ILE A 272 28.66 -12.43 1.22
CA ILE A 272 28.23 -13.05 2.48
C ILE A 272 27.16 -14.07 2.12
N SER A 273 27.44 -15.34 2.39
CA SER A 273 26.53 -16.45 2.14
C SER A 273 25.94 -16.97 3.45
N PRO A 274 24.68 -17.45 3.44
CA PRO A 274 24.09 -18.07 4.62
C PRO A 274 24.64 -19.46 4.89
N ASP A 275 24.38 -19.96 6.10
CA ASP A 275 24.81 -21.28 6.59
C ASP A 275 24.07 -22.49 5.99
N SER A 276 23.00 -22.26 5.21
CA SER A 276 22.14 -23.31 4.68
C SER A 276 21.43 -22.91 3.39
N ASN A 277 20.81 -23.90 2.71
CA ASN A 277 20.16 -23.69 1.42
C ASN A 277 18.99 -22.70 1.53
N THR A 278 18.94 -21.76 0.60
CA THR A 278 17.88 -20.74 0.55
C THR A 278 16.75 -21.15 -0.39
N TYR A 279 17.05 -21.89 -1.45
CA TYR A 279 16.07 -22.36 -2.43
C TYR A 279 15.76 -23.86 -2.28
N TRP A 280 14.46 -24.19 -2.21
CA TRP A 280 13.92 -25.53 -1.96
C TRP A 280 12.96 -25.95 -3.09
N PRO A 281 13.47 -26.40 -4.25
CA PRO A 281 12.64 -26.64 -5.43
C PRO A 281 11.55 -27.68 -5.19
N SER A 282 10.38 -27.49 -5.78
CA SER A 282 9.24 -28.42 -5.67
C SER A 282 9.42 -29.71 -6.50
N HIS A 283 10.24 -29.67 -7.56
CA HIS A 283 10.50 -30.82 -8.42
C HIS A 283 11.50 -31.79 -7.80
N ILE A 284 11.18 -33.09 -7.84
CA ILE A 284 11.99 -34.16 -7.24
C ILE A 284 13.40 -34.29 -7.85
N ASN A 285 13.56 -33.87 -9.11
CA ASN A 285 14.84 -33.93 -9.84
C ASN A 285 15.71 -32.68 -9.63
N ARG A 286 15.25 -31.70 -8.82
CA ARG A 286 16.01 -30.50 -8.51
C ARG A 286 16.45 -30.56 -7.05
N LEU A 287 17.72 -30.22 -6.81
CA LEU A 287 18.32 -30.23 -5.48
C LEU A 287 18.28 -28.82 -4.87
N PRO A 288 18.15 -28.70 -3.54
CA PRO A 288 18.28 -27.42 -2.85
C PRO A 288 19.65 -26.76 -3.09
N ASP A 289 19.65 -25.43 -3.14
CA ASP A 289 20.83 -24.62 -3.45
C ASP A 289 20.78 -23.26 -2.74
N ILE A 290 21.90 -22.53 -2.73
CA ILE A 290 22.00 -21.17 -2.21
C ILE A 290 21.90 -20.20 -3.39
N LEU A 291 20.74 -19.58 -3.55
CA LEU A 291 20.51 -18.57 -4.61
C LEU A 291 20.45 -17.16 -4.04
N ASP A 292 20.10 -17.05 -2.76
CA ASP A 292 19.90 -15.80 -2.04
C ASP A 292 21.10 -15.53 -1.15
N PHE A 293 21.92 -14.54 -1.51
CA PHE A 293 23.11 -14.16 -0.76
C PHE A 293 23.39 -12.66 -0.94
N PHE A 294 24.40 -12.15 -0.26
CA PHE A 294 24.75 -10.73 -0.30
C PHE A 294 26.09 -10.51 -0.99
N VAL A 295 26.19 -9.44 -1.78
CA VAL A 295 27.43 -8.85 -2.29
C VAL A 295 27.67 -7.54 -1.56
N THR A 296 28.89 -7.32 -1.07
CA THR A 296 29.23 -6.16 -0.24
C THR A 296 30.48 -5.43 -0.74
N SER A 297 30.50 -4.12 -0.56
CA SER A 297 31.69 -3.27 -0.73
C SER A 297 31.93 -2.47 0.54
N GLY A 298 33.20 -2.40 0.98
CA GLY A 298 33.59 -1.65 2.18
C GLY A 298 33.08 -2.21 3.51
N ILE A 299 32.52 -3.43 3.52
CA ILE A 299 31.99 -4.12 4.71
C ILE A 299 32.61 -5.51 4.78
N ARG A 300 33.42 -5.76 5.82
CA ARG A 300 34.11 -7.05 6.01
C ARG A 300 33.18 -8.09 6.64
N SER A 301 33.36 -9.35 6.26
CA SER A 301 32.57 -10.49 6.76
C SER A 301 32.69 -10.69 8.28
N VAL A 302 33.81 -10.30 8.90
CA VAL A 302 34.04 -10.43 10.35
C VAL A 302 33.00 -9.66 11.20
N TYR A 303 32.39 -8.63 10.62
CA TYR A 303 31.37 -7.80 11.28
C TYR A 303 29.94 -8.24 10.95
N SER A 304 29.76 -9.31 10.17
CA SER A 304 28.48 -9.67 9.57
C SER A 304 28.19 -11.16 9.71
N THR A 305 26.96 -11.52 10.08
CA THR A 305 26.49 -12.91 10.12
C THR A 305 25.21 -13.07 9.32
N ALA A 306 25.10 -14.15 8.55
CA ALA A 306 23.95 -14.45 7.72
C ALA A 306 23.39 -15.84 8.06
N HIS A 307 22.11 -15.91 8.42
CA HIS A 307 21.43 -17.15 8.78
C HIS A 307 20.08 -17.27 8.06
N VAL A 308 19.69 -18.50 7.73
CA VAL A 308 18.40 -18.78 7.07
C VAL A 308 17.26 -18.77 8.09
N LEU A 309 16.18 -18.08 7.75
CA LEU A 309 14.93 -18.08 8.52
C LEU A 309 13.94 -19.09 7.96
N HIS A 310 13.38 -19.91 8.85
CA HIS A 310 12.39 -20.93 8.49
C HIS A 310 10.93 -20.48 8.68
N ASP A 311 10.68 -19.17 8.72
CA ASP A 311 9.36 -18.64 9.13
C ASP A 311 8.29 -18.56 8.01
N LEU A 312 8.69 -18.32 6.76
CA LEU A 312 7.76 -18.16 5.62
C LEU A 312 7.31 -19.48 4.98
N SER A 313 6.35 -19.45 4.03
CA SER A 313 5.82 -20.64 3.35
C SER A 313 6.32 -20.83 1.91
N SER A 314 7.15 -19.92 1.40
CA SER A 314 7.74 -19.99 0.06
C SER A 314 8.73 -21.17 -0.08
N ASP A 315 9.00 -21.57 -1.34
CA ASP A 315 10.12 -22.43 -1.70
C ASP A 315 11.47 -21.73 -1.54
N HIS A 316 11.48 -20.41 -1.37
CA HIS A 316 12.62 -19.66 -0.84
C HIS A 316 12.53 -19.49 0.70
N SER A 317 13.70 -19.52 1.34
CA SER A 317 13.88 -19.25 2.77
C SER A 317 14.57 -17.89 2.93
N PRO A 318 13.97 -16.92 3.66
CA PRO A 318 14.59 -15.62 3.86
C PRO A 318 15.94 -15.72 4.56
N VAL A 319 16.82 -14.76 4.27
CA VAL A 319 18.14 -14.68 4.90
C VAL A 319 18.19 -13.44 5.80
N LEU A 320 18.53 -13.64 7.08
CA LEU A 320 18.75 -12.57 8.04
C LEU A 320 20.24 -12.23 8.08
N LEU A 321 20.60 -11.04 7.62
CA LEU A 321 21.93 -10.47 7.75
C LEU A 321 21.98 -9.55 8.98
N THR A 322 22.89 -9.82 9.91
CA THR A 322 23.17 -8.94 11.05
C THR A 322 24.56 -8.36 10.90
N THR A 323 24.67 -7.02 10.88
CA THR A 323 25.94 -6.30 10.83
C THR A 323 26.17 -5.54 12.14
N SER A 324 27.41 -5.51 12.62
CA SER A 324 27.80 -4.91 13.89
C SER A 324 28.98 -3.96 13.71
N LEU A 325 29.09 -2.96 14.59
CA LEU A 325 30.27 -2.09 14.67
C LEU A 325 31.46 -2.76 15.39
N VAL A 326 31.19 -3.87 16.09
CA VAL A 326 32.16 -4.69 16.82
C VAL A 326 32.20 -6.08 16.17
N PRO A 327 33.37 -6.75 16.07
CA PRO A 327 33.45 -8.13 15.57
C PRO A 327 32.45 -9.02 16.29
N ILE A 328 31.67 -9.80 15.54
CA ILE A 328 30.67 -10.69 16.13
C ILE A 328 31.39 -11.92 16.68
N GLU A 329 31.36 -12.12 17.99
CA GLU A 329 31.87 -13.36 18.61
C GLU A 329 30.98 -14.53 18.19
N ILE A 330 31.53 -15.44 17.38
CA ILE A 330 30.86 -16.69 17.03
C ILE A 330 30.83 -17.55 18.29
N PRO A 331 29.65 -17.93 18.82
CA PRO A 331 29.57 -18.76 20.03
C PRO A 331 30.33 -20.05 19.80
N ARG A 332 31.15 -20.44 20.77
CA ARG A 332 31.89 -21.69 20.71
C ARG A 332 30.89 -22.86 20.64
N PRO A 333 31.16 -23.90 19.84
CA PRO A 333 30.29 -25.07 19.77
C PRO A 333 30.07 -25.65 21.19
N PRO A 334 28.92 -26.29 21.44
CA PRO A 334 28.64 -26.91 22.72
C PRO A 334 29.78 -27.85 23.08
N THR A 335 30.42 -27.58 24.20
CA THR A 335 31.52 -28.38 24.76
C THR A 335 30.99 -29.11 25.98
N LEU A 336 31.52 -30.31 26.22
CA LEU A 336 31.14 -31.11 27.38
C LEU A 336 31.40 -30.37 28.71
N THR A 337 32.36 -29.45 28.70
CA THR A 337 32.79 -28.60 29.81
C THR A 337 32.61 -27.12 29.43
N PRO A 338 31.44 -26.50 29.70
CA PRO A 338 31.12 -25.13 29.26
C PRO A 338 31.92 -24.02 29.98
N GLY A 339 32.80 -24.38 30.92
CA GLY A 339 33.66 -23.48 31.69
C GLY A 339 34.89 -24.22 32.22
N PRO A 340 35.75 -23.57 33.03
CA PRO A 340 36.86 -24.25 33.69
C PRO A 340 36.34 -25.39 34.58
N THR A 341 36.85 -26.60 34.34
CA THR A 341 36.47 -27.81 35.07
C THR A 341 37.26 -27.92 36.35
N ASN A 342 36.58 -28.11 37.49
CA ASN A 342 37.25 -28.54 38.72
C ASN A 342 37.54 -30.05 38.62
N TRP A 343 38.79 -30.40 38.36
CA TRP A 343 39.21 -31.79 38.17
C TRP A 343 39.05 -32.67 39.43
N GLU A 344 39.19 -32.10 40.63
CA GLU A 344 38.97 -32.85 41.89
C GLU A 344 37.48 -33.21 42.02
N SER A 345 36.59 -32.24 41.80
CA SER A 345 35.14 -32.47 41.81
C SER A 345 34.69 -33.41 40.69
N PHE A 346 35.30 -33.32 39.50
CA PHE A 346 35.07 -34.26 38.40
C PHE A 346 35.44 -35.69 38.81
N GLN A 347 36.62 -35.86 39.40
CA GLN A 347 37.12 -37.15 39.85
C GLN A 347 36.25 -37.76 40.95
N GLU A 348 35.84 -36.98 41.95
CA GLU A 348 34.91 -37.43 43.01
C GLU A 348 33.55 -37.84 42.44
N THR A 349 32.99 -37.01 41.56
CA THR A 349 31.67 -37.28 40.94
C THR A 349 31.73 -38.50 40.03
N LEU A 350 32.82 -38.68 39.28
CA LEU A 350 33.00 -39.83 38.41
C LEU A 350 33.21 -41.11 39.23
N ASN A 351 34.07 -41.08 40.24
CA ASN A 351 34.35 -42.24 41.09
C ASN A 351 33.12 -42.70 41.88
N SER A 352 32.23 -41.78 42.27
CA SER A 352 30.97 -42.14 42.94
C SER A 352 29.93 -42.77 42.00
N GLN A 353 30.08 -42.61 40.69
CA GLN A 353 29.11 -43.08 39.67
C GLN A 353 29.60 -44.31 38.90
N ILE A 354 30.89 -44.66 38.98
CA ILE A 354 31.43 -45.85 38.32
C ILE A 354 31.22 -47.06 39.22
N ASP A 355 30.46 -48.03 38.71
CA ASP A 355 30.41 -49.38 39.26
C ASP A 355 31.47 -50.24 38.57
N LEU A 356 32.30 -50.94 39.35
CA LEU A 356 33.34 -51.84 38.85
C LEU A 356 32.85 -53.30 38.78
N LEU A 357 31.64 -53.60 39.28
CA LEU A 357 31.07 -54.96 39.33
C LEU A 357 30.18 -55.27 38.11
N ILE A 358 30.57 -54.80 36.93
CA ILE A 358 29.81 -55.00 35.70
C ILE A 358 30.29 -56.26 34.98
N THR A 359 29.36 -57.15 34.59
CA THR A 359 29.68 -58.32 33.76
C THR A 359 29.82 -57.92 32.30
N LEU A 360 30.83 -58.45 31.61
CA LEU A 360 31.16 -58.12 30.20
C LEU A 360 31.18 -59.36 29.32
N LYS A 361 30.29 -60.33 29.57
CA LYS A 361 30.36 -61.66 28.94
C LYS A 361 29.65 -61.72 27.59
N THR A 362 28.71 -60.80 27.34
CA THR A 362 27.96 -60.73 26.09
C THR A 362 28.19 -59.40 25.38
N PRO A 363 28.06 -59.34 24.03
CA PRO A 363 28.17 -58.08 23.29
C PRO A 363 27.19 -57.01 23.80
N LYS A 364 25.97 -57.43 24.19
CA LYS A 364 24.96 -56.54 24.75
C LYS A 364 25.38 -55.94 26.10
N GLU A 365 25.98 -56.74 26.97
CA GLU A 365 26.53 -56.27 28.25
C GLU A 365 27.69 -55.27 28.05
N VAL A 366 28.51 -55.48 27.02
CA VAL A 366 29.59 -54.53 26.66
C VAL A 366 29.01 -53.20 26.18
N ASP A 367 27.96 -53.23 25.35
CA ASP A 367 27.28 -52.02 24.88
C ASP A 367 26.61 -51.26 26.04
N GLU A 368 25.93 -51.97 26.95
CA GLU A 368 25.31 -51.38 28.14
C GLU A 368 26.37 -50.79 29.10
N ALA A 369 27.47 -51.48 29.34
CA ALA A 369 28.58 -50.96 30.15
C ALA A 369 29.21 -49.70 29.53
N THR A 370 29.39 -49.69 28.21
CA THR A 370 29.94 -48.54 27.47
C THR A 370 28.99 -47.34 27.55
N GLN A 371 27.67 -47.57 27.43
CA GLN A 371 26.67 -46.52 27.57
C GLN A 371 26.68 -45.94 29.00
N ASN A 372 26.65 -46.80 30.02
CA ASN A 372 26.66 -46.37 31.42
C ASN A 372 27.91 -45.56 31.78
N PHE A 373 29.08 -45.99 31.32
CA PHE A 373 30.33 -45.26 31.50
C PHE A 373 30.30 -43.89 30.79
N THR A 374 29.78 -43.85 29.56
CA THR A 374 29.64 -42.61 28.79
C THR A 374 28.71 -41.62 29.50
N GLU A 375 27.59 -42.09 30.04
CA GLU A 375 26.66 -41.26 30.81
C GLU A 375 27.26 -40.74 32.11
N ALA A 376 28.04 -41.57 32.82
CA ALA A 376 28.74 -41.17 34.04
C ALA A 376 29.78 -40.06 33.78
N VAL A 377 30.59 -40.21 32.73
CA VAL A 377 31.56 -39.19 32.30
C VAL A 377 30.85 -37.88 31.92
N GLN A 378 29.73 -37.95 31.20
CA GLN A 378 28.97 -36.76 30.82
C GLN A 378 28.36 -36.03 32.03
N LYS A 379 27.81 -36.77 32.99
CA LYS A 379 27.25 -36.21 34.24
C LYS A 379 28.33 -35.58 35.10
N ALA A 380 29.46 -36.27 35.30
CA ALA A 380 30.59 -35.74 36.06
C ALA A 380 31.16 -34.47 35.42
N ALA A 381 31.30 -34.43 34.09
CA ALA A 381 31.80 -33.26 33.37
C ALA A 381 30.86 -32.03 33.49
N CYS A 382 29.55 -32.27 33.43
CA CYS A 382 28.55 -31.22 33.58
C CYS A 382 28.52 -30.66 35.01
N ALA A 383 28.57 -31.52 36.03
CA ALA A 383 28.50 -31.13 37.43
C ALA A 383 29.74 -30.36 37.92
N SER A 384 30.92 -30.68 37.36
CA SER A 384 32.21 -30.10 37.75
C SER A 384 32.61 -28.84 36.97
N SER A 385 31.77 -28.39 36.03
CA SER A 385 31.99 -27.19 35.23
C SER A 385 31.11 -26.02 35.69
N GLN A 386 31.69 -24.86 35.98
CA GLN A 386 30.91 -23.65 36.34
C GLN A 386 30.25 -23.02 35.10
N GLN A 387 28.91 -22.86 35.11
CA GLN A 387 28.18 -22.08 34.11
C GLN A 387 28.36 -20.58 34.36
N GLN A 388 28.87 -19.83 33.36
CA GLN A 388 28.63 -18.39 33.31
C GLN A 388 27.17 -18.13 32.93
N ASN A 389 26.32 -17.89 33.93
CA ASN A 389 24.93 -17.50 33.72
C ASN A 389 24.84 -16.09 33.10
N ARG A 390 24.75 -15.99 31.77
CA ARG A 390 24.08 -14.84 31.13
C ARG A 390 22.58 -15.09 31.12
N LEU A 391 21.92 -14.78 32.23
CA LEU A 391 20.46 -14.68 32.27
C LEU A 391 20.03 -13.49 31.41
N THR A 392 19.56 -13.76 30.19
CA THR A 392 18.73 -12.83 29.41
C THR A 392 17.32 -13.40 29.36
N THR A 393 16.60 -13.37 30.47
CA THR A 393 15.16 -13.62 30.45
C THR A 393 14.47 -12.42 29.80
N ARG A 394 14.32 -12.50 28.47
CA ARG A 394 13.43 -11.59 27.72
C ARG A 394 11.98 -11.96 28.04
N HIS A 395 11.22 -10.99 28.54
CA HIS A 395 9.79 -11.13 28.70
C HIS A 395 9.13 -11.18 27.32
N TYR A 396 8.45 -12.30 27.02
CA TYR A 396 7.66 -12.46 25.80
C TYR A 396 6.20 -12.12 26.10
N ASN A 397 5.61 -11.20 25.33
CA ASN A 397 4.18 -10.82 25.40
C ASN A 397 3.24 -11.83 24.72
N VAL A 398 3.68 -13.08 24.49
CA VAL A 398 2.91 -14.09 23.76
C VAL A 398 2.76 -15.35 24.63
N PRO A 399 1.52 -15.90 24.78
CA PRO A 399 1.25 -17.10 25.57
C PRO A 399 2.15 -18.29 25.21
N ILE A 400 2.44 -19.13 26.19
CA ILE A 400 3.38 -20.25 26.04
C ILE A 400 2.91 -21.28 25.00
N HIS A 401 1.60 -21.48 24.86
CA HIS A 401 1.04 -22.41 23.88
C HIS A 401 1.33 -21.95 22.43
N ILE A 402 1.18 -20.66 22.12
CA ILE A 402 1.51 -20.09 20.80
C ILE A 402 3.01 -20.21 20.52
N ARG A 403 3.86 -19.99 21.53
CA ARG A 403 5.32 -20.19 21.41
C ARG A 403 5.66 -21.65 21.08
N ASN A 404 4.98 -22.59 21.70
CA ASN A 404 5.14 -24.01 21.39
C ASN A 404 4.69 -24.35 19.97
N LEU A 405 3.59 -23.77 19.49
CA LEU A 405 3.12 -23.92 18.11
C LEU A 405 4.09 -23.33 17.08
N ILE A 406 4.67 -22.16 17.33
CA ILE A 406 5.72 -21.58 16.47
C ILE A 406 6.90 -22.54 16.35
N SER A 407 7.39 -23.05 17.48
CA SER A 407 8.49 -24.01 17.53
C SER A 407 8.14 -25.32 16.81
N ALA A 408 6.93 -25.85 17.00
CA ALA A 408 6.45 -27.06 16.35
C ALA A 408 6.35 -26.88 14.82
N LYS A 409 5.75 -25.79 14.35
CA LYS A 409 5.67 -25.44 12.92
C LYS A 409 7.08 -25.37 12.31
N ARG A 410 8.02 -24.68 12.96
CA ARG A 410 9.41 -24.56 12.48
C ARG A 410 10.07 -25.93 12.34
N ARG A 411 9.95 -26.80 13.35
CA ARG A 411 10.46 -28.18 13.31
C ARG A 411 9.83 -28.99 12.17
N ALA A 412 8.52 -28.90 12.01
CA ALA A 412 7.80 -29.58 10.93
C ALA A 412 8.24 -29.10 9.54
N ARG A 413 8.46 -27.78 9.36
CA ARG A 413 9.01 -27.23 8.12
C ARG A 413 10.41 -27.77 7.83
N SER A 414 11.31 -27.72 8.82
CA SER A 414 12.68 -28.25 8.66
C SER A 414 12.68 -29.74 8.34
N LYS A 415 11.78 -30.53 8.96
CA LYS A 415 11.63 -31.96 8.65
C LYS A 415 11.16 -32.18 7.22
N TRP A 416 10.08 -31.48 6.80
CA TRP A 416 9.57 -31.54 5.44
C TRP A 416 10.61 -31.14 4.39
N GLN A 417 11.39 -30.08 4.65
CA GLN A 417 12.46 -29.63 3.75
C GLN A 417 13.52 -30.71 3.51
N ARG A 418 13.83 -31.53 4.52
CA ARG A 418 14.79 -32.64 4.43
C ARG A 418 14.19 -33.89 3.79
N SER A 419 13.00 -34.31 4.23
CA SER A 419 12.41 -35.60 3.86
C SER A 419 11.64 -35.57 2.54
N ARG A 420 11.08 -34.41 2.18
CA ARG A 420 10.19 -34.19 1.03
C ARG A 420 8.96 -35.11 0.96
N TYR A 421 8.61 -35.80 2.05
CA TYR A 421 7.43 -36.68 2.07
C TYR A 421 6.11 -35.90 2.10
N PRO A 422 5.06 -36.37 1.39
CA PRO A 422 3.73 -35.76 1.44
C PRO A 422 3.12 -35.71 2.85
N SER A 423 3.44 -36.68 3.71
CA SER A 423 2.99 -36.72 5.11
C SER A 423 3.59 -35.59 5.94
N ASP A 424 4.89 -35.32 5.79
CA ASP A 424 5.57 -34.23 6.51
C ASP A 424 5.11 -32.85 6.00
N ARG A 425 4.79 -32.73 4.69
CA ARG A 425 4.17 -31.52 4.13
C ARG A 425 2.82 -31.24 4.79
N ARG A 426 1.97 -32.27 4.88
CA ARG A 426 0.64 -32.16 5.49
C ARG A 426 0.74 -31.74 6.96
N HIS A 427 1.66 -32.36 7.71
CA HIS A 427 1.90 -32.01 9.11
C HIS A 427 2.35 -30.55 9.30
N PHE A 428 3.23 -30.05 8.42
CA PHE A 428 3.60 -28.63 8.40
C PHE A 428 2.41 -27.71 8.07
N GLU A 429 1.62 -28.04 7.05
CA GLU A 429 0.45 -27.25 6.65
C GLU A 429 -0.62 -27.19 7.75
N ASP A 430 -0.83 -28.30 8.47
CA ASP A 430 -1.75 -28.39 9.61
C ASP A 430 -1.30 -27.51 10.77
N LEU A 431 -0.04 -27.60 11.21
CA LEU A 431 0.53 -26.74 12.26
C LEU A 431 0.56 -25.27 11.85
N ALA A 432 0.78 -24.97 10.56
CA ALA A 432 0.72 -23.60 10.06
C ALA A 432 -0.70 -23.04 10.10
N ARG A 433 -1.72 -23.85 9.83
CA ARG A 433 -3.14 -23.46 9.94
C ARG A 433 -3.55 -23.25 11.39
N GLU A 434 -3.16 -24.15 12.28
CA GLU A 434 -3.42 -24.05 13.72
C GLU A 434 -2.80 -22.78 14.31
N LEU A 435 -1.52 -22.51 14.03
CA LEU A 435 -0.86 -21.30 14.50
C LEU A 435 -1.51 -20.01 13.99
N ARG A 436 -1.97 -19.98 12.73
CA ARG A 436 -2.69 -18.81 12.18
C ARG A 436 -3.99 -18.55 12.93
N ASN A 437 -4.75 -19.60 13.23
CA ASN A 437 -6.01 -19.49 13.96
C ASN A 437 -5.76 -18.96 15.38
N GLU A 438 -4.82 -19.55 16.12
CA GLU A 438 -4.49 -19.14 17.49
C GLU A 438 -3.95 -17.71 17.56
N LEU A 439 -3.09 -17.30 16.63
CA LEU A 439 -2.62 -15.91 16.54
C LEU A 439 -3.75 -14.93 16.22
N SER A 440 -4.71 -15.33 15.38
CA SER A 440 -5.90 -14.50 15.07
C SER A 440 -6.75 -14.30 16.31
N ILE A 441 -7.03 -15.37 17.05
CA ILE A 441 -7.80 -15.33 18.30
C ILE A 441 -7.09 -14.46 19.34
N PHE A 442 -5.79 -14.66 19.54
CA PHE A 442 -4.99 -13.88 20.48
C PHE A 442 -4.94 -12.37 20.12
N ARG A 443 -4.84 -12.04 18.83
CA ARG A 443 -4.86 -10.64 18.38
C ARG A 443 -6.22 -9.99 18.57
N ALA A 444 -7.31 -10.69 18.26
CA ALA A 444 -8.67 -10.21 18.50
C ALA A 444 -8.88 -9.93 19.98
N ALA A 445 -8.56 -10.89 20.85
CA ALA A 445 -8.69 -10.73 22.30
C ALA A 445 -7.86 -9.55 22.86
N ASN A 446 -6.62 -9.38 22.40
CA ASN A 446 -5.79 -8.24 22.80
C ASN A 446 -6.33 -6.90 22.28
N TYR A 447 -6.89 -6.88 21.07
CA TYR A 447 -7.50 -5.68 20.51
C TYR A 447 -8.77 -5.30 21.25
N ASP A 448 -9.62 -6.29 21.59
CA ASP A 448 -10.82 -6.07 22.40
C ASP A 448 -10.47 -5.55 23.80
N THR A 449 -9.42 -6.11 24.41
CA THR A 449 -8.90 -5.63 25.70
C THR A 449 -8.36 -4.20 25.58
N TYR A 450 -7.63 -3.90 24.51
CA TYR A 450 -7.10 -2.56 24.23
C TYR A 450 -8.24 -1.55 24.05
N VAL A 451 -9.23 -1.84 23.22
CA VAL A 451 -10.38 -0.97 22.98
C VAL A 451 -11.18 -0.76 24.28
N SER A 452 -11.38 -1.82 25.06
CA SER A 452 -12.06 -1.74 26.36
C SER A 452 -11.27 -0.94 27.41
N SER A 453 -9.95 -0.84 27.26
CA SER A 453 -9.08 -0.03 28.14
C SER A 453 -9.06 1.46 27.78
N LEU A 454 -9.61 1.87 26.63
CA LEU A 454 -9.62 3.26 26.21
C LEU A 454 -10.62 4.07 27.03
N SER A 455 -10.16 5.19 27.58
CA SER A 455 -10.96 6.10 28.39
C SER A 455 -10.86 7.54 27.85
N PRO A 456 -11.98 8.30 27.87
CA PRO A 456 -11.95 9.73 27.59
C PRO A 456 -11.20 10.54 28.64
N LYS A 457 -10.97 9.99 29.84
CA LYS A 457 -10.43 10.73 31.00
C LYS A 457 -8.90 10.76 31.05
N ASP A 458 -8.22 9.82 30.41
CA ASP A 458 -6.76 9.61 30.53
C ASP A 458 -6.01 9.81 29.20
N GLN A 459 -6.61 10.54 28.25
CA GLN A 459 -6.07 10.82 26.90
C GLN A 459 -5.77 9.57 26.04
N SER A 460 -6.05 8.36 26.52
CA SER A 460 -5.79 7.11 25.81
C SER A 460 -6.68 6.99 24.56
N LEU A 461 -7.96 7.36 24.67
CA LEU A 461 -8.90 7.42 23.56
C LEU A 461 -8.43 8.43 22.50
N TRP A 462 -8.06 9.64 22.92
CA TRP A 462 -7.57 10.68 22.02
C TRP A 462 -6.30 10.25 21.28
N THR A 463 -5.36 9.60 21.97
CA THR A 463 -4.12 9.09 21.37
C THR A 463 -4.39 7.95 20.39
N ALA A 464 -5.33 7.06 20.70
CA ALA A 464 -5.77 6.00 19.81
C ALA A 464 -6.42 6.57 18.53
N THR A 465 -7.33 7.53 18.68
CA THR A 465 -8.02 8.20 17.57
C THR A 465 -7.03 8.99 16.70
N LYS A 466 -6.09 9.73 17.31
CA LYS A 466 -5.04 10.45 16.59
C LYS A 466 -4.13 9.51 15.78
N ARG A 467 -3.80 8.33 16.31
CA ARG A 467 -3.04 7.30 15.56
C ARG A 467 -3.81 6.71 14.39
N LEU A 468 -5.13 6.57 14.51
CA LEU A 468 -5.99 6.06 13.43
C LEU A 468 -6.23 7.08 12.32
N LEU A 469 -6.22 8.38 12.66
CA LEU A 469 -6.46 9.48 11.73
C LEU A 469 -5.19 10.09 11.11
N ASN A 470 -4.00 9.78 11.64
CA ASN A 470 -2.75 10.34 11.11
C ASN A 470 -2.34 9.73 9.75
N CYS A 471 -2.60 10.46 8.66
CA CYS A 471 -1.72 10.47 7.50
C CYS A 471 -0.41 11.19 7.89
N HIS A 472 0.72 10.48 7.84
CA HIS A 472 2.02 11.11 8.09
C HIS A 472 2.47 11.90 6.85
N SER A 473 2.84 13.16 7.06
CA SER A 473 3.37 14.07 6.04
C SER A 473 4.59 13.50 5.31
N ILE A 474 4.68 13.85 4.02
CA ILE A 474 5.71 13.44 3.07
C ILE A 474 7.09 13.94 3.53
N PRO A 475 8.18 13.15 3.38
CA PRO A 475 9.52 13.60 3.76
C PRO A 475 9.92 14.86 3.01
N SER A 476 10.52 15.81 3.73
CA SER A 476 11.06 17.04 3.16
C SER A 476 12.11 16.73 2.07
N PRO A 477 12.22 17.58 1.04
CA PRO A 477 13.17 17.41 -0.06
C PRO A 477 14.64 17.44 0.40
N LEU A 478 15.54 16.86 -0.39
CA LEU A 478 16.95 16.71 -0.04
C LEU A 478 17.76 18.00 -0.29
N LEU A 479 18.62 18.36 0.67
CA LEU A 479 19.69 19.36 0.52
C LEU A 479 20.89 18.74 -0.21
N ARG A 480 21.51 19.49 -1.13
CA ARG A 480 22.84 19.23 -1.70
C ARG A 480 23.94 19.58 -0.67
N GLN A 481 25.18 19.16 -0.96
CA GLN A 481 26.36 19.37 -0.10
C GLN A 481 26.71 20.85 0.17
N ASP A 482 26.17 21.78 -0.61
CA ASP A 482 26.36 23.22 -0.50
C ASP A 482 25.21 23.93 0.27
N ASN A 483 24.35 23.18 0.94
CA ASN A 483 23.10 23.64 1.55
C ASN A 483 22.05 24.20 0.55
N SER A 484 22.22 24.00 -0.76
CA SER A 484 21.18 24.32 -1.76
C SER A 484 20.21 23.15 -1.95
N TRP A 485 18.94 23.42 -2.25
CA TRP A 485 17.97 22.37 -2.55
C TRP A 485 18.27 21.75 -3.92
N ASP A 486 18.14 20.42 -4.05
CA ASP A 486 18.18 19.82 -5.39
C ASP A 486 16.98 20.31 -6.20
N THR A 487 17.18 21.04 -7.30
CA THR A 487 16.11 21.73 -8.06
C THR A 487 15.54 20.87 -9.19
N THR A 488 15.36 19.56 -8.97
CA THR A 488 14.60 18.76 -9.93
C THR A 488 13.12 19.14 -9.92
N LYS A 489 12.39 18.87 -11.00
CA LYS A 489 10.94 19.09 -11.03
C LYS A 489 10.17 18.30 -9.97
N VAL A 490 10.66 17.14 -9.54
CA VAL A 490 10.04 16.33 -8.45
C VAL A 490 10.23 17.01 -7.11
N THR A 491 11.45 17.43 -6.80
CA THR A 491 11.78 18.09 -5.52
C THR A 491 11.06 19.42 -5.40
N LEU A 492 11.00 20.24 -6.46
CA LEU A 492 10.26 21.50 -6.46
C LEU A 492 8.75 21.31 -6.25
N ARG A 493 8.15 20.25 -6.82
CA ARG A 493 6.75 19.89 -6.53
C ARG A 493 6.56 19.52 -5.05
N ASN A 494 7.47 18.74 -4.47
CA ASN A 494 7.43 18.36 -3.07
C ASN A 494 7.67 19.56 -2.14
N MET A 495 8.61 20.46 -2.47
CA MET A 495 8.84 21.72 -1.75
C MET A 495 7.59 22.58 -1.76
N SER A 496 6.93 22.68 -2.92
CA SER A 496 5.68 23.40 -3.06
C SER A 496 4.60 22.83 -2.15
N LEU A 497 4.49 21.50 -2.07
CA LEU A 497 3.55 20.81 -1.20
C LEU A 497 3.82 21.07 0.28
N VAL A 498 5.07 20.91 0.72
CA VAL A 498 5.48 21.15 2.11
C VAL A 498 5.21 22.59 2.52
N ALA A 499 5.58 23.56 1.69
CA ALA A 499 5.35 24.97 1.97
C ALA A 499 3.84 25.28 2.13
N ARG A 500 2.97 24.67 1.33
CA ARG A 500 1.50 24.83 1.47
C ARG A 500 0.95 24.20 2.74
N HIS A 501 1.49 23.05 3.15
CA HIS A 501 1.12 22.39 4.39
C HIS A 501 1.53 23.25 5.60
N GLU A 502 2.78 23.72 5.64
CA GLU A 502 3.27 24.62 6.69
C GLU A 502 2.48 25.93 6.75
N ALA A 503 2.03 26.46 5.60
CA ALA A 503 1.15 27.62 5.57
C ALA A 503 -0.24 27.35 6.17
N SER A 504 -0.74 26.12 6.03
CA SER A 504 -2.04 25.72 6.58
C SER A 504 -1.97 25.53 8.10
N ASP A 505 -0.83 25.01 8.60
CA ASP A 505 -0.60 24.77 10.03
C ASP A 505 -0.12 26.00 10.82
N SER A 506 0.48 27.00 10.15
CA SER A 506 1.06 28.16 10.83
C SER A 506 -0.02 29.07 11.45
N ALA A 507 0.06 29.25 12.77
CA ALA A 507 -0.74 30.23 13.51
C ALA A 507 -0.28 31.68 13.28
N LEU A 508 0.98 31.88 12.88
CA LEU A 508 1.56 33.20 12.61
C LEU A 508 1.26 33.61 11.16
N ARG A 509 0.64 34.79 11.00
CA ARG A 509 0.18 35.32 9.71
C ARG A 509 1.32 35.57 8.72
N GLU A 510 2.44 36.12 9.20
CA GLU A 510 3.60 36.43 8.33
C GLU A 510 4.21 35.15 7.75
N HIS A 511 4.48 34.14 8.60
CA HIS A 511 4.98 32.83 8.15
C HIS A 511 4.00 32.13 7.21
N LYS A 512 2.69 32.25 7.48
CA LYS A 512 1.65 31.70 6.61
C LYS A 512 1.74 32.30 5.21
N GLU A 513 1.81 33.63 5.09
CA GLU A 513 1.88 34.28 3.78
C GLU A 513 3.20 34.04 3.06
N GLU A 514 4.32 34.03 3.79
CA GLU A 514 5.63 33.67 3.23
C GLU A 514 5.63 32.26 2.64
N ASN A 515 5.07 31.29 3.37
CA ASN A 515 5.02 29.91 2.94
C ASN A 515 4.05 29.68 1.76
N LEU A 516 2.93 30.41 1.69
CA LEU A 516 2.08 30.37 0.50
C LEU A 516 2.81 30.92 -0.73
N LYS A 517 3.56 32.02 -0.58
CA LYS A 517 4.40 32.59 -1.67
C LYS A 517 5.46 31.59 -2.11
N LYS A 518 6.19 30.96 -1.18
CA LYS A 518 7.17 29.89 -1.47
C LYS A 518 6.51 28.72 -2.23
N GLY A 519 5.35 28.28 -1.77
CA GLY A 519 4.57 27.22 -2.43
C GLY A 519 4.32 27.52 -3.90
N ILE A 520 3.85 28.72 -4.22
CA ILE A 520 3.62 29.15 -5.61
C ILE A 520 4.94 29.22 -6.40
N THR A 521 6.00 29.79 -5.81
CA THR A 521 7.30 29.93 -6.46
C THR A 521 7.87 28.57 -6.87
N TYR A 522 7.92 27.61 -5.94
CA TYR A 522 8.41 26.26 -6.24
C TYR A 522 7.57 25.54 -7.30
N ALA A 523 6.25 25.70 -7.28
CA ALA A 523 5.40 25.12 -8.32
C ALA A 523 5.66 25.75 -9.70
N LYS A 524 5.86 27.07 -9.77
CA LYS A 524 6.21 27.77 -11.02
C LYS A 524 7.57 27.33 -11.54
N GLU A 525 8.56 27.18 -10.68
CA GLU A 525 9.88 26.67 -11.06
C GLU A 525 9.78 25.22 -11.58
N ALA A 526 8.97 24.37 -10.94
CA ALA A 526 8.74 23.00 -11.42
C ALA A 526 8.12 22.97 -12.83
N VAL A 527 7.20 23.90 -13.13
CA VAL A 527 6.61 24.07 -14.47
C VAL A 527 7.63 24.66 -15.45
N ALA A 528 8.47 25.59 -15.02
CA ALA A 528 9.48 26.21 -15.88
C ALA A 528 10.54 25.20 -16.37
N LEU A 529 10.86 24.19 -15.56
CA LEU A 529 11.77 23.11 -15.95
C LEU A 529 11.18 22.18 -17.02
N ASP A 530 9.87 21.95 -17.00
CA ASP A 530 9.18 21.10 -17.97
C ASP A 530 7.73 21.57 -18.15
N PRO A 531 7.48 22.50 -19.10
CA PRO A 531 6.13 23.00 -19.36
C PRO A 531 5.15 21.95 -19.89
N GLY A 532 5.64 20.78 -20.33
CA GLY A 532 4.82 19.65 -20.78
C GLY A 532 4.37 18.72 -19.64
N ASP A 533 4.95 18.86 -18.44
CA ASP A 533 4.61 18.01 -17.29
C ASP A 533 3.28 18.42 -16.66
N GLY A 534 2.23 17.65 -16.94
CA GLY A 534 0.90 17.91 -16.38
C GLY A 534 0.86 17.83 -14.86
N ASN A 535 1.74 17.05 -14.20
CA ASN A 535 1.76 16.99 -12.75
C ASN A 535 2.31 18.28 -12.13
N SER A 536 3.30 18.92 -12.76
CA SER A 536 3.79 20.24 -12.31
C SER A 536 2.69 21.31 -12.41
N TRP A 537 1.91 21.29 -13.50
CA TRP A 537 0.74 22.16 -13.66
C TRP A 537 -0.36 21.88 -12.63
N ALA A 538 -0.62 20.61 -12.31
CA ALA A 538 -1.58 20.23 -11.26
C ALA A 538 -1.15 20.79 -9.89
N ILE A 539 0.13 20.65 -9.54
CA ILE A 539 0.70 21.19 -8.30
C ILE A 539 0.65 22.72 -8.25
N LEU A 540 0.87 23.39 -9.39
CA LEU A 540 0.69 24.84 -9.51
C LEU A 540 -0.78 25.26 -9.30
N GLY A 541 -1.72 24.48 -9.83
CA GLY A 541 -3.15 24.65 -9.56
C GLY A 541 -3.47 24.52 -8.07
N ASN A 542 -2.93 23.49 -7.40
CA ASN A 542 -3.10 23.28 -5.96
C ASN A 542 -2.50 24.45 -5.15
N ALA A 543 -1.37 25.01 -5.59
CA ALA A 543 -0.75 26.18 -4.96
C ALA A 543 -1.60 27.45 -5.03
N TYR A 544 -2.15 27.77 -6.20
CA TYR A 544 -3.09 28.88 -6.32
C TYR A 544 -4.39 28.63 -5.55
N LEU A 545 -4.91 27.41 -5.56
CA LEU A 545 -6.11 27.06 -4.81
C LEU A 545 -5.90 27.21 -3.29
N THR A 546 -4.74 26.79 -2.79
CA THR A 546 -4.38 26.94 -1.37
C THR A 546 -4.22 28.42 -1.00
N GLN A 547 -3.52 29.22 -1.82
CA GLN A 547 -3.42 30.67 -1.63
C GLN A 547 -4.79 31.35 -1.65
N PHE A 548 -5.72 30.89 -2.49
CA PHE A 548 -7.05 31.46 -2.57
C PHE A 548 -7.83 31.29 -1.26
N PHE A 549 -7.79 30.11 -0.64
CA PHE A 549 -8.49 29.86 0.61
C PHE A 549 -7.75 30.41 1.84
N ASN A 550 -6.42 30.37 1.84
CA ASN A 550 -5.59 30.74 2.99
C ASN A 550 -5.02 32.16 2.97
N GLY A 551 -5.12 32.87 1.85
CA GLY A 551 -4.61 34.23 1.69
C GLY A 551 -5.49 35.31 2.36
N GLU A 552 -4.95 36.52 2.48
CA GLU A 552 -5.64 37.64 3.13
C GLU A 552 -6.89 38.11 2.37
N THR A 553 -6.85 38.01 1.04
CA THR A 553 -7.94 38.38 0.15
C THR A 553 -8.24 37.24 -0.83
N GLN A 554 -9.52 36.89 -0.92
CA GLN A 554 -10.02 36.02 -1.97
C GLN A 554 -10.11 36.80 -3.27
N ASP A 555 -8.97 36.98 -3.91
CA ASP A 555 -8.91 37.57 -5.23
C ASP A 555 -9.40 36.56 -6.28
N ASN A 556 -10.43 36.94 -7.03
CA ASN A 556 -10.97 36.14 -8.14
C ASN A 556 -9.89 35.85 -9.21
N THR A 557 -8.84 36.66 -9.32
CA THR A 557 -7.76 36.37 -10.28
C THR A 557 -6.96 35.11 -9.90
N ILE A 558 -6.86 34.79 -8.60
CA ILE A 558 -6.07 33.64 -8.12
C ILE A 558 -6.79 32.33 -8.43
N ILE A 559 -8.11 32.27 -8.19
CA ILE A 559 -8.89 31.07 -8.51
C ILE A 559 -8.95 30.84 -10.04
N GLU A 560 -8.93 31.91 -10.85
CA GLU A 560 -8.82 31.78 -12.30
C GLU A 560 -7.47 31.22 -12.74
N LYS A 561 -6.37 31.66 -12.13
CA LYS A 561 -5.04 31.07 -12.35
C LYS A 561 -5.00 29.59 -11.97
N ALA A 562 -5.66 29.20 -10.87
CA ALA A 562 -5.78 27.79 -10.49
C ALA A 562 -6.50 26.96 -11.56
N LEU A 563 -7.65 27.44 -12.04
CA LEU A 563 -8.43 26.76 -13.09
C LEU A 563 -7.67 26.67 -14.42
N GLN A 564 -6.93 27.70 -14.79
CA GLN A 564 -6.07 27.69 -15.98
C GLN A 564 -4.95 26.65 -15.84
N ALA A 565 -4.30 26.57 -14.67
CA ALA A 565 -3.25 25.58 -14.41
C ALA A 565 -3.80 24.14 -14.46
N TYR A 566 -4.98 23.88 -13.88
CA TYR A 566 -5.62 22.56 -14.00
C TYR A 566 -6.00 22.22 -15.44
N THR A 567 -6.53 23.18 -16.20
CA THR A 567 -6.88 22.98 -17.62
C THR A 567 -5.64 22.67 -18.46
N GLN A 568 -4.50 23.28 -18.13
CA GLN A 568 -3.22 22.97 -18.76
C GLN A 568 -2.69 21.59 -18.34
N ALA A 569 -2.87 21.19 -17.08
CA ALA A 569 -2.50 19.86 -16.59
C ALA A 569 -3.25 18.73 -17.33
N GLU A 570 -4.55 18.91 -17.59
CA GLU A 570 -5.40 17.93 -18.29
C GLU A 570 -4.95 17.62 -19.72
N ARG A 571 -4.15 18.49 -20.35
CA ARG A 571 -3.59 18.26 -21.69
C ARG A 571 -2.56 17.11 -21.70
N SER A 572 -1.98 16.79 -20.54
CA SER A 572 -1.05 15.67 -20.39
C SER A 572 -1.82 14.39 -20.03
N GLU A 573 -1.62 13.32 -20.81
CA GLU A 573 -2.25 12.02 -20.53
C GLU A 573 -1.92 11.49 -19.12
N ALA A 574 -0.67 11.70 -18.67
CA ALA A 574 -0.19 11.26 -17.37
C ALA A 574 -0.90 11.95 -16.19
N ALA A 575 -1.25 13.23 -16.34
CA ALA A 575 -1.97 13.97 -15.29
C ALA A 575 -3.49 13.77 -15.40
N ASN A 576 -4.02 13.53 -16.61
CA ASN A 576 -5.44 13.32 -16.83
C ASN A 576 -5.98 12.03 -16.15
N ILE A 577 -5.10 11.06 -15.89
CA ILE A 577 -5.41 9.85 -15.11
C ILE A 577 -5.26 10.04 -13.58
N ASN A 578 -5.00 11.26 -13.11
CA ASN A 578 -4.97 11.56 -11.67
C ASN A 578 -6.38 11.95 -11.19
N PRO A 579 -7.04 11.17 -10.30
CA PRO A 579 -8.36 11.50 -9.79
C PRO A 579 -8.38 12.78 -8.93
N GLU A 580 -7.28 13.12 -8.25
CA GLU A 580 -7.16 14.31 -7.39
C GLU A 580 -7.17 15.61 -8.19
N LEU A 581 -6.56 15.61 -9.39
CA LEU A 581 -6.58 16.76 -10.29
C LEU A 581 -8.02 17.19 -10.60
N HIS A 582 -8.84 16.23 -11.04
CA HIS A 582 -10.25 16.46 -11.37
C HIS A 582 -11.05 16.87 -10.13
N PHE A 583 -10.77 16.25 -8.99
CA PHE A 583 -11.43 16.62 -7.74
C PHE A 583 -11.12 18.07 -7.33
N ASN A 584 -9.85 18.46 -7.27
CA ASN A 584 -9.42 19.80 -6.86
C ASN A 584 -9.93 20.88 -7.82
N LYS A 585 -9.93 20.60 -9.13
CA LYS A 585 -10.59 21.46 -10.13
C LYS A 585 -12.09 21.60 -9.85
N GLY A 586 -12.77 20.50 -9.51
CA GLY A 586 -14.17 20.49 -9.11
C GLY A 586 -14.45 21.33 -7.87
N ILE A 587 -13.57 21.32 -6.87
CA ILE A 587 -13.67 22.19 -5.68
C ILE A 587 -13.58 23.66 -6.06
N ALA A 588 -12.59 24.04 -6.89
CA ALA A 588 -12.45 25.42 -7.36
C ALA A 588 -13.70 25.90 -8.14
N LEU A 589 -14.25 25.05 -9.00
CA LEU A 589 -15.48 25.34 -9.76
C LEU A 589 -16.71 25.45 -8.86
N THR A 590 -16.80 24.62 -7.82
CA THR A 590 -17.87 24.69 -6.80
C THR A 590 -17.86 26.05 -6.11
N PHE A 591 -16.66 26.56 -5.75
CA PHE A 591 -16.54 27.88 -5.14
C PHE A 591 -16.91 29.02 -6.10
N LYS A 592 -16.55 28.93 -7.40
CA LYS A 592 -17.03 29.85 -8.44
C LYS A 592 -18.52 29.68 -8.78
N GLU A 593 -19.21 28.74 -8.13
CA GLU A 593 -20.61 28.38 -8.39
C GLU A 593 -20.86 27.88 -9.82
N ALA A 594 -19.81 27.38 -10.50
CA ALA A 594 -19.87 26.72 -11.79
C ALA A 594 -20.22 25.23 -11.62
N PHE A 595 -21.39 24.96 -11.06
CA PHE A 595 -21.74 23.64 -10.55
C PHE A 595 -21.84 22.55 -11.62
N LYS A 596 -22.25 22.90 -12.85
CA LYS A 596 -22.29 21.95 -13.98
C LYS A 596 -20.90 21.35 -14.23
N ASP A 597 -19.90 22.21 -14.34
CA ASP A 597 -18.53 21.82 -14.62
C ASP A 597 -17.90 21.13 -13.41
N ALA A 598 -18.22 21.58 -12.19
CA ALA A 598 -17.79 20.92 -10.95
C ALA A 598 -18.29 19.47 -10.88
N ILE A 599 -19.57 19.23 -11.17
CA ILE A 599 -20.17 17.89 -11.19
C ILE A 599 -19.50 17.01 -12.24
N ASN A 600 -19.24 17.55 -13.44
CA ASN A 600 -18.51 16.82 -14.48
C ASN A 600 -17.10 16.45 -14.02
N CYS A 601 -16.39 17.34 -13.33
CA CYS A 601 -15.07 17.05 -12.75
C CYS A 601 -15.14 15.95 -11.68
N PHE A 602 -16.12 15.97 -10.78
CA PHE A 602 -16.28 14.90 -9.78
C PHE A 602 -16.64 13.56 -10.43
N LYS A 603 -17.53 13.55 -11.44
CA LYS A 603 -17.83 12.35 -12.24
C LYS A 603 -16.59 11.84 -12.96
N LYS A 604 -15.75 12.75 -13.50
CA LYS A 604 -14.49 12.39 -14.15
C LYS A 604 -13.50 11.78 -13.18
N SER A 605 -13.35 12.36 -11.98
CA SER A 605 -12.55 11.80 -10.89
C SER A 605 -12.98 10.36 -10.55
N LEU A 606 -14.28 10.11 -10.41
CA LEU A 606 -14.84 8.77 -10.17
C LEU A 606 -14.71 7.80 -11.35
N SER A 607 -14.65 8.32 -12.59
CA SER A 607 -14.39 7.47 -13.76
C SER A 607 -12.95 6.96 -13.82
N VAL A 608 -12.02 7.72 -13.22
CA VAL A 608 -10.60 7.38 -13.11
C VAL A 608 -10.37 6.44 -11.92
N ASP A 609 -10.93 6.78 -10.75
CA ASP A 609 -10.92 5.92 -9.56
C ASP A 609 -12.34 5.80 -8.95
N PRO A 610 -13.06 4.70 -9.22
CA PRO A 610 -14.40 4.46 -8.69
C PRO A 610 -14.48 4.34 -7.16
N LEU A 611 -13.36 4.07 -6.49
CA LEU A 611 -13.28 3.92 -5.04
C LEU A 611 -12.88 5.21 -4.33
N PHE A 612 -12.60 6.30 -5.05
CA PHE A 612 -12.17 7.56 -4.46
C PHE A 612 -13.27 8.20 -3.59
N PRO A 613 -13.14 8.14 -2.25
CA PRO A 613 -14.26 8.43 -1.34
C PRO A 613 -14.66 9.91 -1.37
N PHE A 614 -13.67 10.82 -1.44
CA PHE A 614 -13.88 12.25 -1.40
C PHE A 614 -14.71 12.76 -2.59
N ALA A 615 -14.44 12.28 -3.81
CA ALA A 615 -15.21 12.68 -4.99
C ALA A 615 -16.66 12.20 -4.93
N LYS A 616 -16.89 10.97 -4.45
CA LYS A 616 -18.24 10.40 -4.30
C LYS A 616 -19.06 11.19 -3.31
N GLU A 617 -18.47 11.48 -2.15
CA GLU A 617 -19.10 12.29 -1.11
C GLU A 617 -19.41 13.70 -1.62
N LYS A 618 -18.41 14.40 -2.18
CA LYS A 618 -18.59 15.78 -2.64
C LYS A 618 -19.59 15.89 -3.77
N LEU A 619 -19.64 14.93 -4.69
CA LEU A 619 -20.66 14.85 -5.74
C LEU A 619 -22.06 14.75 -5.13
N ASN A 620 -22.27 13.84 -4.18
CA ASN A 620 -23.56 13.64 -3.53
C ASN A 620 -24.01 14.89 -2.75
N VAL A 621 -23.12 15.53 -2.00
CA VAL A 621 -23.44 16.75 -1.24
C VAL A 621 -23.76 17.91 -2.20
N THR A 622 -23.03 18.05 -3.30
CA THR A 622 -23.30 19.08 -4.33
C THR A 622 -24.68 18.91 -4.96
N LEU A 623 -25.05 17.67 -5.32
CA LEU A 623 -26.38 17.39 -5.87
C LEU A 623 -27.48 17.63 -4.83
N LYS A 624 -27.26 17.26 -3.57
CA LYS A 624 -28.19 17.53 -2.47
C LYS A 624 -28.41 19.03 -2.28
N TYR A 625 -27.35 19.82 -2.38
CA TYR A 625 -27.39 21.28 -2.30
C TYR A 625 -28.22 21.93 -3.40
N LEU A 626 -27.96 21.57 -4.65
CA LEU A 626 -28.71 22.12 -5.79
C LEU A 626 -30.19 21.74 -5.74
N ASN A 627 -30.50 20.47 -5.44
CA ASN A 627 -31.88 20.01 -5.30
C ASN A 627 -32.62 20.75 -4.19
N ARG A 628 -31.95 20.99 -3.06
CA ARG A 628 -32.55 21.71 -1.93
C ARG A 628 -32.86 23.16 -2.29
N ILE A 629 -31.96 23.86 -2.96
CA ILE A 629 -32.19 25.25 -3.37
C ILE A 629 -33.30 25.34 -4.40
N LYS A 630 -33.30 24.43 -5.39
CA LYS A 630 -34.39 24.33 -6.38
C LYS A 630 -35.74 24.18 -5.70
N GLU A 631 -35.88 23.21 -4.80
CA GLU A 631 -37.11 22.98 -4.03
C GLU A 631 -37.55 24.24 -3.25
N LEU A 632 -36.60 24.92 -2.60
CA LEU A 632 -36.90 26.11 -1.80
C LEU A 632 -37.29 27.33 -2.64
N ILE A 633 -36.75 27.48 -3.84
CA ILE A 633 -37.15 28.53 -4.80
C ILE A 633 -38.56 28.24 -5.32
N GLU A 634 -38.80 27.03 -5.81
CA GLU A 634 -40.10 26.62 -6.38
C GLU A 634 -41.22 26.70 -5.34
N SER A 635 -40.95 26.28 -4.10
CA SER A 635 -41.93 26.32 -3.01
C SER A 635 -41.98 27.63 -2.23
N LYS A 636 -41.15 28.62 -2.56
CA LYS A 636 -40.95 29.86 -1.78
C LYS A 636 -40.75 29.59 -0.27
N GLY A 637 -39.94 28.59 0.05
CA GLY A 637 -39.69 28.15 1.43
C GLY A 637 -40.90 27.52 2.13
N LYS A 638 -41.91 27.06 1.38
CA LYS A 638 -43.18 26.51 1.87
C LYS A 638 -43.97 27.50 2.74
N LEU A 639 -43.75 28.81 2.56
CA LEU A 639 -44.49 29.84 3.28
C LEU A 639 -45.86 30.08 2.63
N LYS A 640 -46.89 30.26 3.46
CA LYS A 640 -48.24 30.63 3.00
C LYS A 640 -48.20 32.01 2.33
N GLU A 641 -48.88 32.17 1.20
CA GLU A 641 -48.96 33.43 0.44
C GLU A 641 -49.41 34.63 1.29
N LYS A 642 -50.33 34.43 2.25
CA LYS A 642 -50.74 35.47 3.22
C LYS A 642 -49.57 36.03 4.03
N ARG A 643 -48.64 35.16 4.46
CA ARG A 643 -47.45 35.56 5.22
C ARG A 643 -46.47 36.32 4.35
N ILE A 644 -46.28 35.91 3.10
CA ILE A 644 -45.43 36.61 2.12
C ILE A 644 -45.98 38.01 1.85
N LYS A 645 -47.29 38.15 1.62
CA LYS A 645 -47.94 39.47 1.46
C LYS A 645 -47.68 40.39 2.65
N ASN A 646 -47.81 39.89 3.88
CA ASN A 646 -47.53 40.69 5.08
C ASN A 646 -46.06 41.13 5.16
N MET A 647 -45.11 40.25 4.79
CA MET A 647 -43.68 40.60 4.74
C MET A 647 -43.39 41.70 3.71
N LEU A 648 -44.06 41.68 2.55
CA LEU A 648 -43.90 42.70 1.51
C LEU A 648 -44.48 44.06 1.92
N VAL A 649 -45.62 44.07 2.62
CA VAL A 649 -46.18 45.30 3.20
C VAL A 649 -45.23 45.91 4.24
N ASP A 650 -44.58 45.08 5.05
CA ASP A 650 -43.55 45.52 6.00
C ASP A 650 -42.30 46.07 5.29
N LEU A 651 -41.90 45.45 4.18
CA LEU A 651 -40.80 45.92 3.34
C LEU A 651 -41.06 47.31 2.74
N GLU A 652 -42.28 47.60 2.29
CA GLU A 652 -42.65 48.91 1.75
C GLU A 652 -42.70 50.01 2.82
N LYS A 653 -43.03 49.65 4.06
CA LYS A 653 -43.06 50.57 5.21
C LYS A 653 -41.68 50.80 5.82
N GLY A 654 -40.78 49.81 5.70
CA GLY A 654 -39.42 49.88 6.20
C GLY A 654 -38.48 50.57 5.23
N GLY A 655 -37.82 51.67 5.65
CA GLY A 655 -36.66 52.20 4.89
C GLY A 655 -35.47 51.23 4.89
N SER A 656 -34.58 51.34 3.91
CA SER A 656 -33.45 50.41 3.71
C SER A 656 -32.30 50.54 4.71
N GLY A 657 -32.27 51.62 5.50
CA GLY A 657 -31.17 51.92 6.43
C GLY A 657 -29.84 52.25 5.73
N ILE A 658 -29.89 52.50 4.41
CA ILE A 658 -28.73 52.94 3.62
C ILE A 658 -28.72 54.46 3.60
N GLU A 659 -27.68 55.05 4.20
CA GLU A 659 -27.51 56.51 4.26
C GLU A 659 -26.79 57.08 3.04
N ASP A 660 -26.13 56.23 2.25
CA ASP A 660 -25.38 56.61 1.06
C ASP A 660 -26.32 56.96 -0.12
N LYS A 661 -26.40 58.25 -0.42
CA LYS A 661 -27.23 58.82 -1.50
C LYS A 661 -26.73 58.46 -2.90
N THR A 662 -25.52 57.93 -3.05
CA THR A 662 -24.97 57.52 -4.35
C THR A 662 -25.56 56.19 -4.84
N LEU A 663 -26.13 55.38 -3.93
CA LEU A 663 -26.67 54.07 -4.23
C LEU A 663 -28.14 54.13 -4.65
N LYS A 664 -28.46 53.54 -5.81
CA LYS A 664 -29.83 53.43 -6.32
C LYS A 664 -30.47 52.09 -5.97
N LYS A 665 -31.70 52.12 -5.43
CA LYS A 665 -32.51 50.91 -5.23
C LYS A 665 -32.87 50.29 -6.58
N VAL A 666 -32.67 48.98 -6.70
CA VAL A 666 -33.05 48.19 -7.88
C VAL A 666 -33.78 46.91 -7.46
N TYR A 667 -34.58 46.37 -8.36
CA TYR A 667 -35.25 45.07 -8.20
C TYR A 667 -34.49 43.95 -8.90
N ILE A 668 -34.75 42.69 -8.55
CA ILE A 668 -34.03 41.54 -9.10
C ILE A 668 -34.17 41.47 -10.63
N LEU A 669 -35.35 41.80 -11.16
CA LEU A 669 -35.63 41.84 -12.60
C LEU A 669 -34.85 42.93 -13.36
N GLU A 670 -34.28 43.91 -12.66
CA GLU A 670 -33.53 45.03 -13.24
C GLU A 670 -32.00 44.81 -13.17
N LEU A 671 -31.56 43.69 -12.60
CA LEU A 671 -30.14 43.35 -12.48
C LEU A 671 -29.61 42.76 -13.79
N THR A 672 -28.41 43.18 -14.17
CA THR A 672 -27.66 42.55 -15.27
C THR A 672 -26.70 41.50 -14.70
N SER A 673 -26.37 40.46 -15.47
CA SER A 673 -25.37 39.47 -15.04
C SER A 673 -24.02 40.15 -14.76
N GLY A 674 -23.35 39.74 -13.69
CA GLY A 674 -22.14 40.36 -13.16
C GLY A 674 -22.40 41.40 -12.07
N LYS A 675 -21.44 42.33 -11.91
CA LYS A 675 -21.45 43.34 -10.85
C LYS A 675 -22.33 44.53 -11.22
N ASN A 676 -23.28 44.85 -10.36
CA ASN A 676 -24.18 45.98 -10.52
C ASN A 676 -23.70 47.15 -9.62
N GLU A 677 -22.81 47.98 -10.14
CA GLU A 677 -22.21 49.08 -9.37
C GLU A 677 -23.20 50.21 -9.07
N ASN A 678 -22.99 50.88 -7.93
CA ASN A 678 -23.80 51.99 -7.42
C ASN A 678 -25.29 51.65 -7.25
N LYS A 679 -25.59 50.37 -7.05
CA LYS A 679 -26.94 49.84 -6.89
C LYS A 679 -27.05 49.05 -5.59
N TYR A 680 -28.24 49.01 -5.02
CA TYR A 680 -28.55 48.08 -3.92
C TYR A 680 -29.86 47.33 -4.18
N LEU A 681 -29.86 46.06 -3.82
CA LEU A 681 -31.03 45.20 -3.83
C LEU A 681 -31.59 45.09 -2.42
N GLU A 682 -32.89 45.27 -2.23
CA GLU A 682 -33.55 45.14 -0.92
C GLU A 682 -34.72 44.14 -0.99
N GLY A 683 -34.80 43.25 -0.01
CA GLY A 683 -35.85 42.25 0.04
C GLY A 683 -36.06 41.61 1.42
N LYS A 684 -36.99 40.66 1.48
CA LYS A 684 -37.31 39.86 2.66
C LYS A 684 -36.78 38.44 2.55
N VAL A 685 -36.25 37.92 3.65
CA VAL A 685 -35.77 36.54 3.72
C VAL A 685 -36.93 35.56 3.86
N LEU A 686 -37.07 34.61 2.93
CA LEU A 686 -38.12 33.59 2.96
C LEU A 686 -37.67 32.27 3.59
N TRP A 687 -36.42 31.90 3.38
CA TRP A 687 -35.83 30.66 3.86
C TRP A 687 -34.32 30.83 3.95
N SER A 688 -33.67 30.04 4.79
CA SER A 688 -32.22 29.90 4.83
C SER A 688 -31.86 28.42 4.92
N THR A 689 -30.69 28.06 4.39
CA THR A 689 -30.17 26.70 4.42
C THR A 689 -28.65 26.72 4.45
N GLN A 690 -28.09 25.80 5.22
CA GLN A 690 -26.68 25.45 5.23
C GLN A 690 -26.64 23.93 5.38
N ILE A 691 -26.19 23.23 4.35
CA ILE A 691 -26.25 21.77 4.30
C ILE A 691 -25.03 21.15 4.98
N ASP A 692 -23.89 21.81 4.83
CA ASP A 692 -22.59 21.40 5.33
C ASP A 692 -21.66 22.62 5.33
N ASP A 693 -20.54 22.54 6.06
CA ASP A 693 -19.50 23.57 6.15
C ASP A 693 -18.79 23.79 4.80
N GLY A 694 -18.92 22.86 3.87
CA GLY A 694 -18.36 22.93 2.52
C GLY A 694 -19.14 23.78 1.50
N PHE A 695 -20.25 24.44 1.87
CA PHE A 695 -21.08 25.30 1.01
C PHE A 695 -21.40 26.64 1.69
N PRO A 696 -21.58 27.74 0.93
CA PRO A 696 -21.93 29.03 1.52
C PRO A 696 -23.31 29.00 2.18
N PHE A 697 -23.47 29.78 3.25
CA PHE A 697 -24.79 30.03 3.82
C PHE A 697 -25.68 30.65 2.74
N THR A 698 -26.84 30.03 2.48
CA THR A 698 -27.69 30.41 1.36
C THR A 698 -29.11 30.70 1.82
N PHE A 699 -29.70 31.78 1.34
CA PHE A 699 -31.06 32.18 1.71
C PHE A 699 -31.85 32.72 0.53
N GLY A 700 -33.18 32.61 0.58
CA GLY A 700 -34.07 33.13 -0.45
C GLY A 700 -34.49 34.56 -0.15
N LEU A 701 -34.20 35.48 -1.06
CA LEU A 701 -34.57 36.89 -0.93
C LEU A 701 -35.68 37.23 -1.93
N ILE A 702 -36.84 37.67 -1.42
CA ILE A 702 -37.93 38.19 -2.25
C ILE A 702 -37.91 39.71 -2.26
N ASP A 703 -37.94 40.31 -3.44
CA ASP A 703 -37.98 41.77 -3.60
C ASP A 703 -39.42 42.33 -3.60
N GLY A 704 -39.55 43.66 -3.64
CA GLY A 704 -40.85 44.33 -3.71
C GLY A 704 -41.67 44.03 -4.97
N LYS A 705 -41.04 43.49 -6.03
CA LYS A 705 -41.72 43.06 -7.26
C LYS A 705 -42.12 41.58 -7.24
N ARG A 706 -42.00 40.91 -6.07
CA ARG A 706 -42.30 39.49 -5.85
C ARG A 706 -41.38 38.52 -6.60
N THR A 707 -40.20 38.99 -6.99
CA THR A 707 -39.18 38.16 -7.62
C THR A 707 -38.32 37.53 -6.52
N LEU A 708 -38.01 36.24 -6.66
CA LEU A 708 -37.21 35.50 -5.68
C LEU A 708 -35.86 35.13 -6.29
N ALA A 709 -34.78 35.38 -5.55
CA ALA A 709 -33.44 34.91 -5.88
C ALA A 709 -32.80 34.19 -4.69
N ALA A 710 -31.94 33.22 -4.96
CA ALA A 710 -31.06 32.64 -3.95
C ALA A 710 -29.86 33.56 -3.73
N VAL A 711 -29.57 33.89 -2.47
CA VAL A 711 -28.41 34.69 -2.10
C VAL A 711 -27.40 33.78 -1.41
N THR A 712 -26.18 33.69 -1.96
CA THR A 712 -25.08 32.92 -1.40
C THR A 712 -24.12 33.85 -0.67
N MET A 713 -23.90 33.61 0.63
CA MET A 713 -23.04 34.43 1.47
C MET A 713 -21.75 33.69 1.82
N PHE A 714 -20.63 34.20 1.32
CA PHE A 714 -19.28 33.67 1.57
C PHE A 714 -18.61 34.41 2.74
N ASN A 715 -17.56 33.81 3.29
CA ASN A 715 -16.76 34.37 4.39
C ASN A 715 -17.59 34.73 5.64
N LEU A 716 -18.67 33.98 5.88
CA LEU A 716 -19.55 34.15 7.03
C LEU A 716 -19.01 33.32 8.20
N ALA A 717 -18.95 33.91 9.39
CA ALA A 717 -18.55 33.22 10.61
C ALA A 717 -19.59 32.18 11.03
N VAL A 718 -19.11 31.07 11.61
CA VAL A 718 -19.96 29.96 12.05
C VAL A 718 -21.04 30.46 13.02
N GLY A 719 -22.29 30.05 12.79
CA GLY A 719 -23.44 30.46 13.60
C GLY A 719 -23.95 31.87 13.33
N LYS A 720 -23.41 32.59 12.35
CA LYS A 720 -23.96 33.87 11.85
C LYS A 720 -24.82 33.63 10.61
N GLY A 721 -25.75 34.54 10.35
CA GLY A 721 -26.67 34.44 9.22
C GLY A 721 -27.93 35.27 9.45
N VAL A 722 -28.82 35.26 8.46
CA VAL A 722 -30.11 35.97 8.50
C VAL A 722 -31.26 35.02 8.84
N LEU A 723 -32.31 35.57 9.45
CA LEU A 723 -33.51 34.85 9.86
C LEU A 723 -34.66 35.09 8.88
N ILE A 724 -35.62 34.15 8.85
CA ILE A 724 -36.83 34.27 8.04
C ILE A 724 -37.63 35.50 8.49
N GLY A 725 -37.91 36.41 7.55
CA GLY A 725 -38.62 37.66 7.79
C GLY A 725 -37.71 38.89 7.95
N ASP A 726 -36.40 38.70 8.08
CA ASP A 726 -35.45 39.81 8.07
C ASP A 726 -35.52 40.59 6.76
N THR A 727 -35.38 41.92 6.86
CA THR A 727 -35.14 42.79 5.72
C THR A 727 -33.65 42.83 5.44
N VAL A 728 -33.24 42.49 4.23
CA VAL A 728 -31.83 42.44 3.83
C VAL A 728 -31.63 43.36 2.63
N ALA A 729 -30.65 44.25 2.72
CA ALA A 729 -30.17 45.05 1.59
C ALA A 729 -28.73 44.66 1.22
N ILE A 730 -28.49 44.39 -0.07
CA ILE A 730 -27.22 43.94 -0.63
C ILE A 730 -26.66 45.07 -1.49
N LEU A 731 -25.47 45.55 -1.15
CA LEU A 731 -24.78 46.62 -1.86
C LEU A 731 -23.99 46.04 -3.04
N ASN A 732 -24.04 46.73 -4.18
CA ASN A 732 -23.35 46.35 -5.42
C ASN A 732 -23.54 44.86 -5.80
N PRO A 733 -24.80 44.38 -5.93
CA PRO A 733 -25.09 42.96 -6.04
C PRO A 733 -24.41 42.32 -7.26
N LEU A 734 -23.76 41.16 -7.02
CA LEU A 734 -23.23 40.30 -8.07
C LEU A 734 -24.34 39.32 -8.49
N PHE A 735 -25.04 39.63 -9.58
CA PHE A 735 -26.18 38.85 -10.03
C PHE A 735 -25.79 37.90 -11.15
N ASP A 736 -26.38 36.72 -11.17
CA ASP A 736 -26.21 35.76 -12.26
C ASP A 736 -27.38 34.76 -12.28
N ILE A 737 -27.60 34.08 -13.40
CA ILE A 737 -28.64 33.06 -13.55
C ILE A 737 -27.97 31.71 -13.76
N MET A 738 -28.17 30.81 -12.80
CA MET A 738 -27.67 29.45 -12.92
C MET A 738 -28.67 28.60 -13.69
N GLU A 739 -28.33 28.30 -14.94
CA GLU A 739 -29.14 27.47 -15.83
C GLU A 739 -28.34 26.32 -16.43
N PHE A 740 -28.67 25.07 -16.08
CA PHE A 740 -28.08 23.89 -16.72
C PHE A 740 -28.88 22.59 -16.54
N GLN A 741 -28.56 21.62 -17.40
CA GLN A 741 -29.13 20.27 -17.43
C GLN A 741 -28.05 19.26 -17.05
N LEU A 742 -28.42 18.26 -16.25
CA LEU A 742 -27.51 17.20 -15.80
C LEU A 742 -27.73 15.85 -16.53
N ASN A 743 -28.92 15.62 -17.08
CA ASN A 743 -29.36 14.46 -17.87
C ASN A 743 -30.29 14.94 -19.02
N GLU A 744 -30.98 14.04 -19.76
CA GLU A 744 -31.97 14.34 -20.82
C GLU A 744 -33.21 15.17 -20.39
N LYS A 745 -33.22 15.75 -19.18
CA LYS A 745 -34.20 16.74 -18.73
C LYS A 745 -33.51 17.99 -18.19
N VAL A 746 -34.06 19.14 -18.57
CA VAL A 746 -33.69 20.48 -18.08
C VAL A 746 -34.19 20.63 -16.65
N ASP A 747 -33.32 20.90 -15.66
CA ASP A 747 -33.75 20.84 -14.26
C ASP A 747 -33.37 22.01 -13.37
N TYR A 748 -32.42 22.88 -13.70
CA TYR A 748 -32.04 23.97 -12.79
C TYR A 748 -32.16 25.34 -13.46
N TYR A 749 -33.03 26.18 -12.93
CA TYR A 749 -33.13 27.62 -13.21
C TYR A 749 -33.17 28.36 -11.87
N ILE A 750 -32.03 28.94 -11.49
CA ILE A 750 -31.85 29.57 -10.17
C ILE A 750 -31.29 30.98 -10.37
N PRO A 751 -32.13 32.03 -10.27
CA PRO A 751 -31.64 33.40 -10.15
C PRO A 751 -30.84 33.50 -8.85
N LYS A 752 -29.59 33.96 -8.92
CA LYS A 752 -28.72 34.05 -7.76
C LYS A 752 -28.03 35.40 -7.60
N VAL A 753 -27.78 35.77 -6.35
CA VAL A 753 -26.97 36.92 -5.97
C VAL A 753 -25.82 36.44 -5.09
N ARG A 754 -24.58 36.67 -5.52
CA ARG A 754 -23.39 36.29 -4.78
C ARG A 754 -22.93 37.42 -3.86
N VAL A 755 -22.74 37.11 -2.59
CA VAL A 755 -22.20 38.02 -1.57
C VAL A 755 -20.84 37.49 -1.12
N ASN A 756 -19.76 38.13 -1.57
CA ASN A 756 -18.40 37.72 -1.23
C ASN A 756 -18.01 38.04 0.22
N CYS A 757 -18.61 39.07 0.81
CA CYS A 757 -18.29 39.55 2.15
C CYS A 757 -19.59 39.95 2.87
N PRO A 758 -19.85 39.47 4.11
CA PRO A 758 -21.05 39.83 4.86
C PRO A 758 -21.18 41.35 5.09
N MET A 759 -20.06 42.08 5.08
CA MET A 759 -20.03 43.53 5.26
C MET A 759 -20.70 44.33 4.13
N SER A 760 -20.91 43.73 2.96
CA SER A 760 -21.66 44.36 1.86
C SER A 760 -23.19 44.21 2.02
N VAL A 761 -23.64 43.81 3.22
CA VAL A 761 -25.04 43.54 3.53
C VAL A 761 -25.48 44.37 4.73
N VAL A 762 -26.69 44.90 4.66
CA VAL A 762 -27.40 45.57 5.75
C VAL A 762 -28.60 44.71 6.13
N VAL A 763 -28.75 44.40 7.43
CA VAL A 763 -29.83 43.56 7.94
C VAL A 763 -30.67 44.38 8.91
N ASN A 764 -31.98 44.44 8.67
CA ASN A 764 -32.94 45.19 9.50
C ASN A 764 -32.48 46.63 9.78
N LYS A 765 -32.03 47.32 8.71
CA LYS A 765 -31.50 48.71 8.73
C LYS A 765 -30.18 48.92 9.47
N LYS A 766 -29.51 47.85 9.89
CA LYS A 766 -28.21 47.92 10.57
C LYS A 766 -27.13 47.27 9.72
N PRO A 767 -25.98 47.95 9.50
CA PRO A 767 -24.83 47.31 8.88
C PRO A 767 -24.42 46.07 9.66
N VAL A 768 -24.03 45.02 8.94
CA VAL A 768 -23.53 43.80 9.56
C VAL A 768 -22.21 44.09 10.29
N PRO A 769 -22.03 43.66 11.57
CA PRO A 769 -20.78 43.86 12.29
C PRO A 769 -19.60 43.08 11.69
N THR A 770 -18.38 43.57 11.89
CA THR A 770 -17.14 42.89 11.45
C THR A 770 -16.97 41.48 12.01
N THR A 771 -17.61 41.17 13.14
CA THR A 771 -17.63 39.83 13.76
C THR A 771 -18.36 38.77 12.93
N TRP A 772 -19.11 39.15 11.89
CA TRP A 772 -19.72 38.20 10.96
C TRP A 772 -18.74 37.70 9.91
N ARG A 773 -17.57 38.34 9.76
CA ARG A 773 -16.55 37.91 8.80
C ARG A 773 -15.67 36.83 9.40
N SER A 774 -15.48 35.73 8.67
CA SER A 774 -14.46 34.71 8.93
C SER A 774 -13.50 34.62 7.75
N ALA A 775 -12.25 34.20 8.01
CA ALA A 775 -11.38 33.68 6.96
C ALA A 775 -11.98 32.35 6.46
N ALA A 776 -11.91 32.08 5.15
CA ALA A 776 -12.42 30.83 4.60
C ALA A 776 -11.46 29.68 4.95
N GLY A 777 -11.88 28.81 5.87
CA GLY A 777 -11.19 27.55 6.12
C GLY A 777 -11.74 26.46 5.21
N ILE A 778 -11.23 26.32 3.99
CA ILE A 778 -11.37 25.08 3.21
C ILE A 778 -9.97 24.60 2.87
N THR A 779 -9.61 23.43 3.39
CA THR A 779 -8.37 22.71 3.07
C THR A 779 -8.52 21.95 1.75
N THR A 780 -7.49 21.99 0.90
CA THR A 780 -7.38 21.05 -0.23
C THR A 780 -7.17 19.63 0.30
N ILE A 781 -7.42 18.57 -0.49
CA ILE A 781 -7.24 17.17 -0.04
C ILE A 781 -5.85 16.94 0.57
N GLU A 782 -4.82 17.61 0.03
CA GLU A 782 -3.43 17.50 0.51
C GLU A 782 -3.17 18.08 1.90
N ALA A 783 -4.14 18.80 2.49
CA ALA A 783 -4.07 19.38 3.84
C ALA A 783 -4.98 18.65 4.86
N ASN A 784 -5.59 17.54 4.48
CA ASN A 784 -6.24 16.55 5.36
C ASN A 784 -5.50 15.21 5.25
#